data_AF-A0AAW8G1Y6-F1
#
_entry.id   AF-A0AAW8G1Y6-F1
#
_cell.length_a   1.000
_cell.length_b   1.000
_cell.length_c   1.000
_cell.angle_alpha   90.00
_cell.angle_beta   90.00
_cell.angle_gamma   90.00
#
_symmetry.space_group_name_H-M   'P 1'
#
loop_
_entity.id
_entity.type
_entity.pdbx_description
1 polymer ?
#
loop_
_entity_poly.entity_id
_entity_poly.type
_entity_poly.pdbx_seq_one_letter_code
_entity_poly.pdbx_strand_id
1 'polypeptide(L)'
;MKNKLPLAAYYIGAAALVTSCQVTLPAKKTPEPSQYGQIDNATVINGFPNKSVPWIAISDRAKNTAYLDKSDEKSYKEVSFMEPLLVLKHKDGMVKVAEYIPDALMKKVSPKSVKTYGWMPESDLLLWNNALKSEKTGFPVRVAVVPSNSDVIKNSERYYKNDSIMVFNSPSLIEQANVKIPNGQIVYVYKQAENNKRFLVGKNPTIDIDSIGKNLYGWVSSNVITAWGERSAVKMKNNTGITETTLGIHEGNPGSSTTEDRTAVLLTDVNKRTPLENIFPVSLPIYEVPAPDSKTKYFTNILDYSKNYVFNVLGEPIKFDRYREITEKDKRINIVFNLDISAPNAPYAPIVKSLLQDLQLRFEKPSYFSAVRYGVVLYKSNSCGDNVAVSPLNTDYSKITAFIDEKSNEMNCPSNSDYQPVSEGLMAAGNLLSNFPDETNIIITVGTSSDSQSGNMYGVINALTQAQARLIMFQTSARSSDTYNDFVLLSENVVTNTAKNVAELKKQKIINQNDVLTKNNFNLVEGDEGFFSLNYPKQSMSQGFVIFPKKGDIATPGYLKKSVDSLIAQVTLDNETLDKSLNDYFHSSVGAGKTDVDLKYKYLYPGLTNPVPAGIAAQLINYGNPFLVKGYIPKDLKDFKPGLEKGILVSEDEYDQLKAFYTEVYRNTGAERADFNQSKAVKEYISLIRKYNPTLTMLNKANLSDQPMSVAVGVVTGFDNSEEELMSKYKLKGWRKSKIVTNETVRNYFKNYKTLADRLLAHRKDPAVKIQQNGQTFYWLNEYFMPTMMPVEQPEYTKH
;
A
#
# COMPACT_ATOMS: atom_id res chain seq x y z
N MET A 1 -78.32 28.09 22.67
CA MET A 1 -78.30 28.67 24.04
C MET A 1 -77.17 28.03 24.83
N LYS A 2 -76.23 28.88 25.27
CA LYS A 2 -75.40 28.81 26.50
C LYS A 2 -74.68 27.47 26.81
N ASN A 3 -73.39 27.36 26.51
CA ASN A 3 -72.24 27.72 27.37
C ASN A 3 -72.31 27.18 28.80
N LYS A 4 -71.41 26.25 29.15
CA LYS A 4 -70.56 26.33 30.35
C LYS A 4 -69.21 25.61 30.11
N LEU A 5 -68.17 26.42 29.92
CA LEU A 5 -66.78 26.09 30.19
C LEU A 5 -66.60 25.73 31.68
N PRO A 6 -65.70 24.80 32.03
CA PRO A 6 -65.07 24.81 33.34
C PRO A 6 -63.56 25.08 33.23
N LEU A 7 -63.11 25.98 34.12
CA LEU A 7 -61.83 25.93 34.83
C LEU A 7 -60.57 25.55 34.03
N ALA A 8 -59.96 26.53 33.37
CA ALA A 8 -58.51 26.54 33.13
C ALA A 8 -57.93 27.97 33.09
N ALA A 9 -58.60 28.94 33.70
CA ALA A 9 -58.23 30.37 33.64
C ALA A 9 -57.62 30.93 34.94
N TYR A 10 -57.18 30.09 35.87
CA TYR A 10 -56.59 30.53 37.15
C TYR A 10 -55.15 30.05 37.43
N TYR A 11 -54.44 29.58 36.39
CA TYR A 11 -52.99 29.37 36.41
C TYR A 11 -52.26 30.11 35.27
N ILE A 12 -52.80 31.26 34.86
CA ILE A 12 -52.16 32.18 33.90
C ILE A 12 -51.37 33.31 34.64
N GLY A 13 -51.30 33.29 35.97
CA GLY A 13 -50.69 34.36 36.78
C GLY A 13 -49.27 34.14 37.32
N ALA A 14 -48.60 33.02 37.04
CA ALA A 14 -47.26 32.73 37.61
C ALA A 14 -46.34 31.82 36.76
N ALA A 15 -46.57 31.76 35.44
CA ALA A 15 -45.70 31.01 34.51
C ALA A 15 -45.12 31.88 33.39
N ALA A 16 -45.15 33.21 33.58
CA ALA A 16 -44.45 34.18 32.75
C ALA A 16 -43.38 34.87 33.61
N LEU A 17 -42.29 34.16 33.93
CA LEU A 17 -40.98 34.70 34.37
C LEU A 17 -39.94 33.61 34.71
N VAL A 18 -39.83 32.53 33.92
CA VAL A 18 -38.61 31.67 33.91
C VAL A 18 -38.21 31.32 32.47
N THR A 19 -38.11 32.33 31.62
CA THR A 19 -37.39 32.27 30.34
C THR A 19 -36.09 33.04 30.49
N SER A 20 -35.14 32.54 31.28
CA SER A 20 -33.73 32.91 31.15
C SER A 20 -32.83 31.99 31.97
N CYS A 21 -32.07 31.14 31.26
CA CYS A 21 -30.71 30.68 31.58
C CYS A 21 -30.38 29.48 30.68
N GLN A 22 -30.38 29.69 29.37
CA GLN A 22 -29.62 28.83 28.46
C GLN A 22 -28.16 29.28 28.55
N VAL A 23 -27.35 28.58 29.36
CA VAL A 23 -25.89 28.77 29.37
C VAL A 23 -25.27 27.66 28.53
N THR A 24 -25.09 27.95 27.24
CA THR A 24 -24.11 27.29 26.38
C THR A 24 -22.70 27.63 26.89
N LEU A 25 -21.74 26.71 26.78
CA LEU A 25 -20.32 27.01 27.03
C LEU A 25 -19.94 28.38 26.44
N PRO A 26 -19.09 29.17 27.12
CA PRO A 26 -18.63 30.47 26.63
C PRO A 26 -17.60 30.31 25.49
N ALA A 27 -17.90 29.47 24.50
CA ALA A 27 -17.07 29.28 23.33
C ALA A 27 -17.40 30.36 22.29
N LYS A 28 -16.38 31.06 21.80
CA LYS A 28 -16.51 31.87 20.60
C LYS A 28 -16.81 30.93 19.43
N LYS A 29 -17.54 31.46 18.46
CA LYS A 29 -17.85 30.78 17.21
C LYS A 29 -16.73 30.97 16.19
N THR A 30 -16.48 29.97 15.34
CA THR A 30 -15.43 30.04 14.31
C THR A 30 -15.72 31.17 13.31
N PRO A 31 -14.69 31.88 12.83
CA PRO A 31 -14.79 32.80 11.69
C PRO A 31 -15.27 32.10 10.41
N GLU A 32 -15.65 32.91 9.41
CA GLU A 32 -15.81 32.42 8.04
C GLU A 32 -14.43 32.10 7.44
N PRO A 33 -14.33 31.08 6.58
CA PRO A 33 -13.07 30.77 5.96
C PRO A 33 -12.67 31.83 4.92
N SER A 34 -11.37 32.01 4.75
CA SER A 34 -10.78 33.07 3.91
C SER A 34 -9.51 32.57 3.22
N GLN A 35 -9.04 33.33 2.24
CA GLN A 35 -7.71 33.12 1.63
C GLN A 35 -6.62 33.12 2.71
N TYR A 36 -5.69 32.17 2.63
CA TYR A 36 -4.65 31.96 3.64
C TYR A 36 -3.23 32.04 3.07
N GLY A 37 -2.98 31.45 1.90
CA GLY A 37 -1.62 31.36 1.35
C GLY A 37 -1.59 30.70 -0.01
N GLN A 38 -0.44 30.10 -0.35
CA GLN A 38 -0.24 29.40 -1.62
C GLN A 38 0.55 28.10 -1.44
N ILE A 39 0.22 27.07 -2.21
CA ILE A 39 0.97 25.80 -2.32
C ILE A 39 1.23 25.53 -3.80
N ASP A 40 2.50 25.36 -4.19
CA ASP A 40 2.91 25.21 -5.61
C ASP A 40 2.27 26.28 -6.52
N ASN A 41 2.31 27.54 -6.06
CA ASN A 41 1.71 28.73 -6.67
C ASN A 41 0.17 28.74 -6.80
N ALA A 42 -0.52 27.70 -6.31
CA ALA A 42 -1.97 27.68 -6.25
C ALA A 42 -2.46 28.33 -4.94
N THR A 43 -3.41 29.27 -5.04
CA THR A 43 -4.02 29.91 -3.88
C THR A 43 -4.83 28.92 -3.05
N VAL A 44 -4.64 28.98 -1.73
CA VAL A 44 -5.36 28.15 -0.77
C VAL A 44 -6.12 28.97 0.26
N ILE A 45 -7.19 28.37 0.75
CA ILE A 45 -8.06 28.90 1.80
C ILE A 45 -7.78 28.18 3.13
N ASN A 46 -8.00 28.87 4.24
CA ASN A 46 -7.85 28.29 5.57
C ASN A 46 -8.89 27.18 5.84
N GLY A 47 -8.63 26.37 6.86
CA GLY A 47 -9.43 25.19 7.17
C GLY A 47 -10.68 25.46 8.01
N PHE A 48 -11.14 26.71 8.16
CA PHE A 48 -12.35 26.98 8.93
C PHE A 48 -13.57 26.29 8.29
N PRO A 49 -14.56 25.86 9.09
CA PRO A 49 -15.77 25.26 8.57
C PRO A 49 -16.69 26.33 7.95
N ASN A 50 -17.37 25.98 6.85
CA ASN A 50 -18.34 26.88 6.20
C ASN A 50 -19.52 27.26 7.09
N LYS A 51 -19.88 26.40 8.05
CA LYS A 51 -20.87 26.71 9.09
C LYS A 51 -20.15 26.98 10.39
N SER A 52 -20.49 28.11 11.00
CA SER A 52 -19.88 28.53 12.26
C SER A 52 -20.22 27.57 13.41
N VAL A 53 -19.18 27.01 14.05
CA VAL A 53 -19.25 26.03 15.15
C VAL A 53 -18.48 26.56 16.37
N PRO A 54 -18.58 25.93 17.56
CA PRO A 54 -17.71 26.26 18.68
C PRO A 54 -16.23 26.19 18.29
N TRP A 55 -15.47 27.23 18.60
CA TRP A 55 -14.09 27.40 18.13
C TRP A 55 -13.11 26.68 19.06
N ILE A 56 -12.47 25.65 18.51
CA ILE A 56 -11.38 24.91 19.13
C ILE A 56 -10.10 25.22 18.34
N ALA A 57 -9.08 25.70 19.02
CA ALA A 57 -7.74 25.87 18.49
C ALA A 57 -6.85 24.74 19.02
N ILE A 58 -5.77 24.42 18.30
CA ILE A 58 -4.81 23.39 18.70
C ILE A 58 -3.44 24.05 18.84
N SER A 59 -2.71 23.77 19.92
CA SER A 59 -1.34 24.25 20.04
C SER A 59 -0.46 23.66 18.93
N ASP A 60 0.13 24.53 18.11
CA ASP A 60 0.94 24.09 16.96
C ASP A 60 2.40 23.83 17.29
N ARG A 61 2.82 24.06 18.53
CA ARG A 61 4.21 23.91 18.97
C ARG A 61 4.33 23.32 20.36
N ALA A 62 5.49 22.74 20.65
CA ALA A 62 5.83 22.35 22.02
C ALA A 62 6.18 23.58 22.86
N LYS A 63 6.00 23.45 24.18
CA LYS A 63 6.29 24.49 25.18
C LYS A 63 5.62 25.82 24.82
N ASN A 64 4.40 25.75 24.29
CA ASN A 64 3.65 26.93 23.91
C ASN A 64 3.15 27.64 25.17
N THR A 65 2.85 28.94 25.07
CA THR A 65 2.66 29.76 26.27
C THR A 65 1.35 30.53 26.23
N ALA A 66 0.54 30.39 27.28
CA ALA A 66 -0.67 31.17 27.52
C ALA A 66 -0.46 32.19 28.64
N TYR A 67 -0.65 33.48 28.35
CA TYR A 67 -0.40 34.59 29.27
C TYR A 67 -1.68 35.03 29.99
N LEU A 68 -1.63 35.30 31.30
CA LEU A 68 -2.83 35.71 32.04
C LEU A 68 -3.42 37.05 31.54
N ASP A 69 -2.56 37.99 31.17
CA ASP A 69 -2.92 39.25 30.51
C ASP A 69 -2.09 39.44 29.23
N LYS A 70 -2.59 40.27 28.30
CA LYS A 70 -1.94 40.55 27.00
C LYS A 70 -0.55 41.19 27.15
N SER A 71 -0.25 41.78 28.31
CA SER A 71 0.98 42.52 28.62
C SER A 71 1.83 41.92 29.74
N ASP A 72 1.44 40.77 30.32
CA ASP A 72 2.15 40.16 31.44
C ASP A 72 2.86 38.86 31.04
N GLU A 73 4.16 38.97 30.75
CA GLU A 73 5.03 37.84 30.41
C GLU A 73 5.49 37.04 31.64
N LYS A 74 5.23 37.51 32.88
CA LYS A 74 5.77 36.88 34.11
C LYS A 74 4.91 35.75 34.65
N SER A 75 3.63 35.69 34.27
CA SER A 75 2.67 34.71 34.78
C SER A 75 2.02 33.97 33.63
N TYR A 76 2.57 32.80 33.28
CA TYR A 76 2.13 32.03 32.14
C TYR A 76 1.85 30.56 32.48
N LYS A 77 0.98 29.94 31.66
CA LYS A 77 0.78 28.50 31.63
C LYS A 77 1.42 27.92 30.37
N GLU A 78 2.24 26.89 30.55
CA GLU A 78 2.73 26.08 29.43
C GLU A 78 1.62 25.18 28.86
N VAL A 79 1.57 25.11 27.54
CA VAL A 79 0.61 24.34 26.74
C VAL A 79 1.40 23.38 25.86
N SER A 80 1.00 22.11 25.87
CA SER A 80 1.71 21.05 25.14
C SER A 80 1.42 21.13 23.64
N PHE A 81 2.32 20.57 22.83
CA PHE A 81 2.06 20.40 21.39
C PHE A 81 0.82 19.53 21.17
N MET A 82 -0.02 19.88 20.20
CA MET A 82 -1.29 19.22 19.88
C MET A 82 -2.35 19.29 20.99
N GLU A 83 -2.17 20.11 22.03
CA GLU A 83 -3.19 20.30 23.06
C GLU A 83 -4.38 21.08 22.48
N PRO A 84 -5.61 20.53 22.54
CA PRO A 84 -6.81 21.24 22.12
C PRO A 84 -7.23 22.29 23.15
N LEU A 85 -7.69 23.43 22.66
CA LEU A 85 -7.97 24.63 23.44
C LEU A 85 -9.29 25.25 23.01
N LEU A 86 -10.18 25.51 23.97
CA LEU A 86 -11.43 26.20 23.71
C LEU A 86 -11.19 27.71 23.59
N VAL A 87 -11.58 28.34 22.48
CA VAL A 87 -11.45 29.79 22.29
C VAL A 87 -12.62 30.52 22.95
N LEU A 88 -12.32 31.38 23.92
CA LEU A 88 -13.31 32.18 24.65
C LEU A 88 -13.47 33.58 24.06
N LYS A 89 -12.37 34.22 23.65
CA LYS A 89 -12.35 35.57 23.06
C LYS A 89 -11.28 35.66 21.97
N HIS A 90 -11.48 36.55 21.01
CA HIS A 90 -10.51 36.91 19.97
C HIS A 90 -10.44 38.43 19.90
N LYS A 91 -9.22 39.00 19.93
CA LYS A 91 -8.97 40.43 19.76
C LYS A 91 -7.49 40.69 19.42
N ASP A 92 -7.22 41.49 18.38
CA ASP A 92 -5.89 41.99 18.01
C ASP A 92 -4.87 40.86 17.70
N GLY A 93 -5.26 39.82 16.95
CA GLY A 93 -4.36 38.69 16.61
C GLY A 93 -4.04 37.75 17.79
N MET A 94 -4.75 37.91 18.90
CA MET A 94 -4.65 37.08 20.10
C MET A 94 -5.99 36.42 20.39
N VAL A 95 -5.94 35.17 20.86
CA VAL A 95 -7.10 34.43 21.35
C VAL A 95 -6.96 34.12 22.83
N LYS A 96 -8.03 34.34 23.60
CA LYS A 96 -8.13 33.90 24.99
C LYS A 96 -8.65 32.48 25.01
N VAL A 97 -7.87 31.57 25.55
CA VAL A 97 -8.11 30.12 25.51
C VAL A 97 -8.35 29.52 26.90
N ALA A 98 -8.99 28.36 26.90
CA ALA A 98 -9.25 27.55 28.07
C ALA A 98 -9.12 26.06 27.76
N GLU A 99 -9.14 25.25 28.80
CA GLU A 99 -9.13 23.79 28.70
C GLU A 99 -10.28 23.28 27.81
N TYR A 100 -9.94 22.42 26.85
CA TYR A 100 -10.92 21.68 26.07
C TYR A 100 -11.43 20.48 26.87
N ILE A 101 -12.75 20.31 26.92
CA ILE A 101 -13.41 19.19 27.59
C ILE A 101 -14.28 18.50 26.53
N PRO A 102 -13.95 17.26 26.10
CA PRO A 102 -14.62 16.54 25.01
C PRO A 102 -16.16 16.51 25.13
N ASP A 103 -16.66 16.33 26.35
CA ASP A 103 -18.09 16.21 26.65
C ASP A 103 -18.80 17.54 26.90
N ALA A 104 -18.06 18.62 27.13
CA ALA A 104 -18.65 19.88 27.57
C ALA A 104 -19.38 20.61 26.44
N LEU A 105 -19.02 20.36 25.18
CA LEU A 105 -19.71 20.93 24.01
C LEU A 105 -21.12 20.38 23.82
N MET A 106 -21.42 19.23 24.42
CA MET A 106 -22.71 18.53 24.32
C MET A 106 -23.52 18.55 25.62
N LYS A 107 -22.91 18.94 26.75
CA LYS A 107 -23.55 18.96 28.09
C LYS A 107 -23.55 20.38 28.69
N LYS A 108 -24.53 20.67 29.54
CA LYS A 108 -24.59 21.94 30.27
C LYS A 108 -23.46 21.98 31.30
N VAL A 109 -22.45 22.82 31.08
CA VAL A 109 -21.30 22.97 31.98
C VAL A 109 -21.28 24.38 32.56
N SER A 110 -21.04 24.50 33.87
CA SER A 110 -20.97 25.81 34.54
C SER A 110 -19.75 26.58 34.03
N PRO A 111 -19.85 27.88 33.70
CA PRO A 111 -18.70 28.70 33.29
C PRO A 111 -17.55 28.71 34.31
N LYS A 112 -17.83 28.45 35.60
CA LYS A 112 -16.82 28.35 36.67
C LYS A 112 -16.00 27.06 36.63
N SER A 113 -16.44 26.06 35.87
CA SER A 113 -15.76 24.75 35.78
C SER A 113 -14.79 24.62 34.61
N VAL A 114 -14.71 25.62 33.72
CA VAL A 114 -13.77 25.63 32.60
C VAL A 114 -12.51 26.39 33.00
N LYS A 115 -11.38 25.69 33.11
CA LYS A 115 -10.10 26.28 33.50
C LYS A 115 -9.56 27.18 32.38
N THR A 116 -9.64 28.49 32.60
CA THR A 116 -9.06 29.47 31.67
C THR A 116 -7.54 29.41 31.74
N TYR A 117 -6.87 29.35 30.58
CA TYR A 117 -5.41 29.29 30.52
C TYR A 117 -4.81 30.69 30.34
N GLY A 118 -5.35 31.51 29.43
CA GLY A 118 -4.79 32.83 29.15
C GLY A 118 -4.97 33.26 27.70
N TRP A 119 -4.25 34.28 27.28
CA TRP A 119 -4.12 34.77 25.91
C TRP A 119 -2.95 34.10 25.19
N MET A 120 -3.16 33.73 23.94
CA MET A 120 -2.16 33.14 23.07
C MET A 120 -2.19 33.83 21.69
N PRO A 121 -1.03 34.01 21.03
CA PRO A 121 -0.98 34.48 19.65
C PRO A 121 -1.66 33.50 18.70
N GLU A 122 -2.43 34.02 17.75
CA GLU A 122 -3.02 33.22 16.68
C GLU A 122 -1.96 32.52 15.81
N SER A 123 -0.80 33.16 15.63
CA SER A 123 0.35 32.60 14.94
C SER A 123 0.89 31.32 15.59
N ASP A 124 0.57 31.08 16.86
CA ASP A 124 1.10 29.98 17.67
C ASP A 124 0.09 28.84 17.84
N LEU A 125 -1.03 28.93 17.13
CA LEU A 125 -2.11 27.97 17.17
C LEU A 125 -2.51 27.54 15.76
N LEU A 126 -2.90 26.29 15.61
CA LEU A 126 -3.72 25.85 14.50
C LEU A 126 -5.18 26.19 14.82
N LEU A 127 -5.72 27.20 14.16
CA LEU A 127 -7.04 27.77 14.50
C LEU A 127 -8.23 27.00 13.93
N TRP A 128 -7.98 25.97 13.13
CA TRP A 128 -8.99 25.21 12.40
C TRP A 128 -8.67 23.71 12.38
N ASN A 129 -9.66 22.89 12.02
CA ASN A 129 -9.53 21.43 12.03
C ASN A 129 -9.52 20.79 10.64
N ASN A 130 -9.80 21.53 9.56
CA ASN A 130 -9.67 20.99 8.20
C ASN A 130 -8.31 21.35 7.60
N ALA A 131 -7.82 20.53 6.68
CA ALA A 131 -6.67 20.87 5.86
C ALA A 131 -6.95 22.12 5.00
N LEU A 132 -5.87 22.76 4.53
CA LEU A 132 -5.92 23.82 3.54
C LEU A 132 -6.54 23.29 2.25
N LYS A 133 -7.40 24.10 1.66
CA LYS A 133 -8.17 23.74 0.46
C LYS A 133 -7.80 24.65 -0.69
N SER A 134 -7.93 24.15 -1.90
CA SER A 134 -7.83 24.95 -3.12
C SER A 134 -8.89 26.04 -3.11
N GLU A 135 -8.51 27.29 -3.43
CA GLU A 135 -9.51 28.36 -3.58
C GLU A 135 -10.43 28.10 -4.79
N LYS A 136 -9.88 27.52 -5.86
CA LYS A 136 -10.58 27.26 -7.12
C LYS A 136 -11.64 26.18 -6.99
N THR A 137 -11.29 25.07 -6.33
CA THR A 137 -12.15 23.87 -6.28
C THR A 137 -12.67 23.56 -4.89
N GLY A 138 -12.11 24.15 -3.83
CA GLY A 138 -12.48 23.86 -2.44
C GLY A 138 -12.03 22.49 -1.92
N PHE A 139 -11.39 21.67 -2.75
CA PHE A 139 -10.90 20.36 -2.32
C PHE A 139 -9.62 20.50 -1.49
N PRO A 140 -9.42 19.62 -0.49
CA PRO A 140 -8.18 19.59 0.27
C PRO A 140 -6.97 19.37 -0.65
N VAL A 141 -5.93 20.17 -0.45
CA VAL A 141 -4.66 20.00 -1.19
C VAL A 141 -3.84 18.91 -0.54
N ARG A 142 -3.35 17.98 -1.36
CA ARG A 142 -2.48 16.89 -0.95
C ARG A 142 -1.06 17.12 -1.42
N VAL A 143 -0.12 16.67 -0.61
CA VAL A 143 1.30 16.74 -0.90
C VAL A 143 1.95 15.38 -0.65
N ALA A 144 2.96 15.04 -1.44
CA ALA A 144 3.81 13.89 -1.20
C ALA A 144 5.01 14.31 -0.36
N VAL A 145 5.36 13.51 0.66
CA VAL A 145 6.57 13.72 1.45
C VAL A 145 7.74 13.02 0.76
N VAL A 146 8.51 13.78 0.00
CA VAL A 146 9.60 13.31 -0.87
C VAL A 146 10.69 14.39 -0.98
N PRO A 147 11.95 14.07 -1.33
CA PRO A 147 12.94 15.09 -1.61
C PRO A 147 12.48 15.95 -2.79
N SER A 148 12.42 17.26 -2.57
CA SER A 148 12.00 18.24 -3.59
C SER A 148 13.07 19.29 -3.88
N ASN A 149 14.18 19.27 -3.14
CA ASN A 149 15.26 20.24 -3.25
C ASN A 149 16.63 19.54 -3.18
N SER A 150 17.62 20.08 -3.90
CA SER A 150 18.98 19.51 -3.91
C SER A 150 19.66 19.53 -2.54
N ASP A 151 19.27 20.44 -1.64
CA ASP A 151 19.76 20.47 -0.26
C ASP A 151 19.45 19.17 0.52
N VAL A 152 18.31 18.54 0.26
CA VAL A 152 17.91 17.28 0.92
C VAL A 152 18.82 16.14 0.50
N ILE A 153 19.23 16.13 -0.77
CA ILE A 153 20.13 15.11 -1.33
C ILE A 153 21.57 15.35 -0.83
N LYS A 154 21.97 16.62 -0.63
CA LYS A 154 23.29 16.99 -0.13
C LYS A 154 23.47 16.76 1.37
N ASN A 155 22.44 17.07 2.15
CA ASN A 155 22.47 17.13 3.62
C ASN A 155 21.32 16.30 4.21
N SER A 156 21.22 15.02 3.82
CA SER A 156 20.04 14.19 4.13
C SER A 156 19.85 13.93 5.61
N GLU A 157 20.91 13.95 6.41
CA GLU A 157 20.87 13.79 7.87
C GLU A 157 20.04 14.86 8.58
N ARG A 158 19.82 16.02 7.94
CA ARG A 158 18.94 17.09 8.46
C ARG A 158 17.45 16.77 8.28
N TYR A 159 17.13 15.85 7.38
CA TYR A 159 15.77 15.60 6.89
C TYR A 159 15.31 14.16 7.10
N TYR A 160 16.23 13.20 7.10
CA TYR A 160 15.96 11.76 7.15
C TYR A 160 16.55 11.12 8.40
N LYS A 161 15.78 10.21 8.99
CA LYS A 161 16.26 9.29 10.01
C LYS A 161 15.96 7.87 9.57
N ASN A 162 16.97 7.19 9.04
CA ASN A 162 16.85 5.95 8.27
C ASN A 162 16.09 6.24 6.95
N ASP A 163 15.11 5.42 6.60
CA ASP A 163 14.31 5.48 5.38
C ASP A 163 13.13 6.46 5.42
N SER A 164 13.01 7.26 6.49
CA SER A 164 11.82 8.06 6.79
C SER A 164 12.18 9.53 7.08
N ILE A 165 11.31 10.44 6.66
CA ILE A 165 11.44 11.89 6.89
C ILE A 165 11.16 12.22 8.36
N MET A 166 12.02 13.06 8.94
CA MET A 166 11.88 13.59 10.29
C MET A 166 10.71 14.57 10.38
N VAL A 167 9.95 14.48 11.47
CA VAL A 167 8.88 15.40 11.82
C VAL A 167 9.27 16.14 13.09
N PHE A 168 8.83 17.38 13.23
CA PHE A 168 9.18 18.26 14.34
C PHE A 168 7.93 18.71 15.09
N ASN A 169 8.07 18.93 16.39
CA ASN A 169 6.94 19.32 17.24
C ASN A 169 6.63 20.82 17.18
N SER A 170 7.45 21.61 16.48
CA SER A 170 7.39 23.07 16.45
C SER A 170 7.85 23.57 15.08
N PRO A 171 7.37 24.74 14.64
CA PRO A 171 7.79 25.30 13.36
C PRO A 171 9.27 25.68 13.36
N SER A 172 10.04 25.67 14.46
CA SER A 172 11.48 25.93 14.42
C SER A 172 12.29 24.78 13.79
N LEU A 173 11.72 23.59 13.67
CA LEU A 173 12.38 22.35 13.21
C LEU A 173 13.62 21.95 14.06
N ILE A 174 13.58 22.25 15.36
CA ILE A 174 14.66 21.92 16.29
C ILE A 174 14.34 20.63 17.06
N GLU A 175 13.19 20.59 17.73
CA GLU A 175 12.79 19.45 18.56
C GLU A 175 12.00 18.44 17.71
N GLN A 176 12.59 17.25 17.53
CA GLN A 176 11.99 16.17 16.74
C GLN A 176 10.77 15.60 17.47
N ALA A 177 9.71 15.32 16.71
CA ALA A 177 8.57 14.56 17.18
C ALA A 177 8.90 13.06 17.22
N ASN A 178 8.18 12.31 18.06
CA ASN A 178 8.29 10.84 18.14
C ASN A 178 7.63 10.11 16.95
N VAL A 179 7.33 10.82 15.87
CA VAL A 179 6.73 10.29 14.65
C VAL A 179 7.61 10.63 13.45
N LYS A 180 7.58 9.77 12.44
CA LYS A 180 8.23 9.98 11.16
C LYS A 180 7.24 9.72 10.04
N ILE A 181 7.55 10.24 8.86
CA ILE A 181 6.74 10.02 7.67
C ILE A 181 7.57 9.21 6.67
N PRO A 182 7.16 7.99 6.30
CA PRO A 182 7.81 7.23 5.22
C PRO A 182 7.86 8.03 3.91
N ASN A 183 8.94 7.83 3.15
CA ASN A 183 9.11 8.51 1.87
C ASN A 183 7.98 8.14 0.88
N GLY A 184 7.49 9.13 0.14
CA GLY A 184 6.40 8.98 -0.82
C GLY A 184 4.99 9.06 -0.22
N GLN A 185 4.84 9.13 1.11
CA GLN A 185 3.52 9.20 1.73
C GLN A 185 2.77 10.47 1.32
N ILE A 186 1.50 10.32 0.92
CA ILE A 186 0.60 11.44 0.66
C ILE A 186 0.01 11.93 1.99
N VAL A 187 0.13 13.24 2.24
CA VAL A 187 -0.36 13.91 3.44
C VAL A 187 -1.12 15.19 3.10
N TYR A 188 -1.85 15.71 4.08
CA TYR A 188 -2.61 16.96 3.98
C TYR A 188 -1.90 18.08 4.74
N VAL A 189 -1.95 19.29 4.18
CA VAL A 189 -1.34 20.49 4.79
C VAL A 189 -2.38 21.24 5.61
N TYR A 190 -2.08 21.55 6.86
CA TYR A 190 -2.98 22.30 7.76
C TYR A 190 -2.55 23.75 7.96
N LYS A 191 -1.25 24.02 8.03
CA LYS A 191 -0.71 25.36 8.33
C LYS A 191 0.65 25.55 7.66
N GLN A 192 0.97 26.80 7.35
CA GLN A 192 2.25 27.24 6.81
C GLN A 192 2.93 28.20 7.79
N ALA A 193 4.27 28.16 7.85
CA ALA A 193 5.09 29.10 8.64
C ALA A 193 6.32 29.56 7.85
N GLU A 194 6.92 30.67 8.30
CA GLU A 194 8.13 31.28 7.72
C GLU A 194 8.08 31.42 6.19
N ASN A 195 7.09 32.15 5.66
CA ASN A 195 6.93 32.38 4.21
C ASN A 195 6.91 31.08 3.39
N ASN A 196 6.10 30.10 3.82
CA ASN A 196 5.89 28.80 3.15
C ASN A 196 7.10 27.86 3.14
N LYS A 197 8.09 28.09 4.00
CA LYS A 197 9.24 27.18 4.15
C LYS A 197 8.96 25.98 5.05
N ARG A 198 7.86 26.01 5.81
CA ARG A 198 7.53 24.97 6.79
C ARG A 198 6.04 24.70 6.79
N PHE A 199 5.70 23.42 6.91
CA PHE A 199 4.33 22.94 6.79
C PHE A 199 3.98 22.06 7.99
N LEU A 200 2.82 22.33 8.59
CA LEU A 200 2.19 21.43 9.54
C LEU A 200 1.32 20.44 8.75
N VAL A 201 1.63 19.15 8.83
CA VAL A 201 1.00 18.11 8.02
C VAL A 201 0.35 17.02 8.85
N GLY A 202 -0.63 16.33 8.26
CA GLY A 202 -1.30 15.18 8.87
C GLY A 202 -1.87 14.21 7.85
N LYS A 203 -2.36 13.09 8.36
CA LYS A 203 -2.84 11.94 7.62
C LYS A 203 -4.18 12.19 6.94
N ASN A 204 -5.14 12.83 7.62
CA ASN A 204 -6.51 12.96 7.12
C ASN A 204 -6.81 14.38 6.61
N PRO A 205 -7.88 14.60 5.84
CA PRO A 205 -8.31 15.95 5.48
C PRO A 205 -8.90 16.73 6.66
N THR A 206 -9.35 16.04 7.72
CA THR A 206 -9.96 16.63 8.92
C THR A 206 -9.34 16.04 10.18
N ILE A 207 -9.10 16.88 11.19
CA ILE A 207 -8.63 16.47 12.50
C ILE A 207 -9.85 16.12 13.37
N ASP A 208 -9.83 14.90 13.91
CA ASP A 208 -10.65 14.54 15.06
C ASP A 208 -9.98 15.07 16.35
N ILE A 209 -10.67 15.99 17.04
CA ILE A 209 -10.16 16.69 18.22
C ILE A 209 -9.91 15.73 19.39
N ASP A 210 -10.68 14.65 19.49
CA ASP A 210 -10.54 13.68 20.58
C ASP A 210 -9.40 12.68 20.30
N SER A 211 -8.82 12.70 19.10
CA SER A 211 -7.75 11.79 18.68
C SER A 211 -6.65 12.45 17.82
N ILE A 212 -6.32 13.73 18.10
CA ILE A 212 -5.39 14.56 17.30
C ILE A 212 -4.07 13.84 17.00
N GLY A 213 -3.43 13.22 18.00
CA GLY A 213 -2.15 12.55 17.85
C GLY A 213 -2.14 11.33 16.93
N LYS A 214 -3.31 10.82 16.51
CA LYS A 214 -3.42 9.75 15.49
C LYS A 214 -3.39 10.29 14.06
N ASN A 215 -3.81 11.54 13.86
CA ASN A 215 -4.11 12.10 12.55
C ASN A 215 -3.18 13.27 12.17
N LEU A 216 -2.68 14.03 13.14
CA LEU A 216 -1.73 15.11 12.89
C LEU A 216 -0.31 14.59 13.13
N TYR A 217 0.62 14.84 12.21
CA TYR A 217 2.01 14.40 12.35
C TYR A 217 2.85 15.48 13.05
N GLY A 218 2.90 16.67 12.47
CA GLY A 218 3.72 17.77 12.94
C GLY A 218 4.34 18.57 11.81
N TRP A 219 5.40 19.32 12.12
CA TRP A 219 6.05 20.22 11.19
C TRP A 219 7.13 19.52 10.37
N VAL A 220 7.18 19.85 9.08
CA VAL A 220 8.24 19.42 8.17
C VAL A 220 8.70 20.59 7.30
N SER A 221 9.91 20.47 6.75
CA SER A 221 10.47 21.47 5.82
C SER A 221 9.77 21.42 4.46
N SER A 222 9.65 22.57 3.80
CA SER A 222 9.21 22.65 2.39
C SER A 222 10.12 21.86 1.45
N ASN A 223 11.38 21.64 1.82
CA ASN A 223 12.35 20.93 0.99
C ASN A 223 12.03 19.43 0.85
N VAL A 224 11.20 18.87 1.74
CA VAL A 224 10.78 17.45 1.72
C VAL A 224 9.30 17.28 1.35
N ILE A 225 8.72 18.27 0.68
CA ILE A 225 7.32 18.25 0.26
C ILE A 225 7.21 18.66 -1.20
N THR A 226 6.52 17.84 -1.98
CA THR A 226 6.06 18.21 -3.33
C THR A 226 4.54 18.14 -3.38
N ALA A 227 3.89 19.19 -3.88
CA ALA A 227 2.44 19.15 -4.08
C ALA A 227 2.07 17.99 -5.00
N TRP A 228 1.15 17.12 -4.60
CA TRP A 228 0.65 16.04 -5.43
C TRP A 228 -0.48 16.58 -6.30
N GLY A 229 -1.52 17.11 -5.66
CA GLY A 229 -2.69 17.65 -6.33
C GLY A 229 -3.90 17.66 -5.41
N GLU A 230 -5.08 17.68 -6.01
CA GLU A 230 -6.36 17.59 -5.31
C GLU A 230 -6.90 16.16 -5.42
N ARG A 231 -8.21 15.95 -5.59
CA ARG A 231 -8.78 14.60 -5.75
C ARG A 231 -8.87 14.12 -7.20
N SER A 232 -8.94 15.01 -8.19
CA SER A 232 -9.09 14.64 -9.60
C SER A 232 -7.79 14.07 -10.16
N ALA A 233 -7.90 12.92 -10.83
CA ALA A 233 -6.75 12.21 -11.36
C ALA A 233 -7.15 11.32 -12.54
N VAL A 234 -6.15 10.78 -13.22
CA VAL A 234 -6.32 9.66 -14.15
C VAL A 234 -5.44 8.51 -13.70
N LYS A 235 -5.85 7.28 -14.03
CA LYS A 235 -5.08 6.08 -13.73
C LYS A 235 -4.70 5.37 -15.00
N MET A 236 -3.42 5.02 -15.12
CA MET A 236 -2.94 4.21 -16.24
C MET A 236 -3.17 2.73 -15.95
N LYS A 237 -3.60 1.97 -16.96
CA LYS A 237 -3.86 0.52 -16.85
C LYS A 237 -3.41 -0.23 -18.10
N ASN A 238 -2.99 -1.50 -17.93
CA ASN A 238 -2.57 -2.35 -19.04
C ASN A 238 -3.26 -3.73 -18.97
N ASN A 239 -4.59 -3.72 -19.00
CA ASN A 239 -5.38 -4.94 -18.87
C ASN A 239 -5.37 -5.80 -20.15
N THR A 240 -5.01 -5.22 -21.30
CA THR A 240 -4.97 -5.89 -22.60
C THR A 240 -3.66 -6.66 -22.83
N GLY A 241 -2.76 -6.70 -21.83
CA GLY A 241 -1.50 -7.44 -21.93
C GLY A 241 -0.53 -6.87 -22.97
N ILE A 242 -0.55 -5.56 -23.21
CA ILE A 242 0.38 -4.91 -24.14
C ILE A 242 1.79 -5.09 -23.61
N THR A 243 2.68 -5.66 -24.43
CA THR A 243 4.08 -5.91 -24.08
C THR A 243 5.03 -4.84 -24.65
N GLU A 244 4.63 -4.13 -25.70
CA GLU A 244 5.41 -3.09 -26.37
C GLU A 244 4.55 -1.89 -26.74
N THR A 245 5.02 -0.67 -26.42
CA THR A 245 4.32 0.58 -26.72
C THR A 245 5.25 1.79 -26.50
N THR A 246 4.96 2.90 -27.18
CA THR A 246 5.56 4.21 -26.90
C THR A 246 4.66 5.10 -26.05
N LEU A 247 3.40 4.67 -25.81
CA LEU A 247 2.43 5.43 -25.04
C LEU A 247 2.83 5.49 -23.57
N GLY A 248 2.72 6.68 -22.98
CA GLY A 248 3.03 6.87 -21.57
C GLY A 248 2.99 8.33 -21.13
N ILE A 249 3.39 8.57 -19.89
CA ILE A 249 3.51 9.91 -19.31
C ILE A 249 4.84 10.51 -19.75
N HIS A 250 4.85 11.77 -20.16
CA HIS A 250 6.05 12.45 -20.65
C HIS A 250 6.68 13.36 -19.59
N GLU A 251 8.00 13.54 -19.70
CA GLU A 251 8.80 14.40 -18.82
C GLU A 251 8.51 15.90 -19.07
N GLY A 252 8.56 16.73 -18.02
CA GLY A 252 8.53 18.19 -18.19
C GLY A 252 7.15 18.78 -18.47
N ASN A 253 7.08 19.76 -19.36
CA ASN A 253 5.86 20.52 -19.68
C ASN A 253 5.47 20.36 -21.15
N PRO A 254 4.16 20.37 -21.48
CA PRO A 254 3.69 20.32 -22.87
C PRO A 254 4.29 21.43 -23.72
N GLY A 255 4.75 21.10 -24.94
CA GLY A 255 5.24 22.06 -25.94
C GLY A 255 6.59 22.73 -25.63
N SER A 256 7.38 22.17 -24.70
CA SER A 256 8.75 22.64 -24.43
C SER A 256 9.70 22.25 -25.58
N SER A 257 10.34 23.23 -26.22
CA SER A 257 11.31 23.03 -27.32
C SER A 257 12.67 22.44 -26.88
N THR A 258 12.86 22.19 -25.58
CA THR A 258 14.17 21.84 -24.98
C THR A 258 14.28 20.39 -24.54
N THR A 259 13.20 19.62 -24.64
CA THR A 259 13.16 18.18 -24.32
C THR A 259 12.51 17.50 -25.51
N GLU A 260 13.22 16.60 -26.20
CA GLU A 260 12.55 15.57 -26.98
C GLU A 260 11.43 14.96 -26.12
N ASP A 261 10.26 14.68 -26.69
CA ASP A 261 9.10 14.09 -26.01
C ASP A 261 9.49 12.72 -25.40
N ARG A 262 10.15 12.73 -24.25
CA ARG A 262 10.68 11.54 -23.58
C ARG A 262 9.60 10.97 -22.68
N THR A 263 9.22 9.74 -22.98
CA THR A 263 8.31 8.97 -22.13
C THR A 263 9.00 8.62 -20.81
N ALA A 264 8.48 9.19 -19.72
CA ALA A 264 8.97 8.99 -18.36
C ALA A 264 8.43 7.71 -17.72
N VAL A 265 7.18 7.38 -18.01
CA VAL A 265 6.49 6.17 -17.51
C VAL A 265 5.75 5.55 -18.67
N LEU A 266 6.19 4.37 -19.12
CA LEU A 266 5.54 3.64 -20.20
C LEU A 266 4.28 2.94 -19.69
N LEU A 267 3.31 2.76 -20.58
CA LEU A 267 2.10 1.98 -20.31
C LEU A 267 2.40 0.52 -19.95
N THR A 268 3.51 -0.03 -20.45
CA THR A 268 4.01 -1.38 -20.10
C THR A 268 4.58 -1.48 -18.69
N ASP A 269 4.92 -0.36 -18.04
CA ASP A 269 5.49 -0.34 -16.70
C ASP A 269 4.45 -0.34 -15.58
N VAL A 270 3.15 -0.29 -15.89
CA VAL A 270 2.05 -0.26 -14.90
C VAL A 270 2.20 -1.38 -13.86
N ASN A 271 2.53 -2.60 -14.28
CA ASN A 271 2.64 -3.77 -13.39
C ASN A 271 3.92 -3.76 -12.52
N LYS A 272 4.86 -2.86 -12.79
CA LYS A 272 6.12 -2.71 -12.03
C LYS A 272 6.02 -1.62 -10.96
N ARG A 273 4.88 -0.96 -10.86
CA ARG A 273 4.65 0.24 -10.04
C ARG A 273 3.56 -0.03 -9.02
N THR A 274 3.62 0.67 -7.89
CA THR A 274 2.55 0.53 -6.88
C THR A 274 1.25 1.13 -7.41
N PRO A 275 0.07 0.72 -6.91
CA PRO A 275 -1.22 1.22 -7.39
C PRO A 275 -1.33 2.75 -7.39
N LEU A 276 -0.79 3.42 -6.38
CA LEU A 276 -0.81 4.87 -6.26
C LEU A 276 0.14 5.56 -7.26
N GLU A 277 1.28 4.93 -7.58
CA GLU A 277 2.25 5.46 -8.55
C GLU A 277 1.75 5.45 -10.00
N ASN A 278 0.66 4.72 -10.26
CA ASN A 278 -0.07 4.67 -11.52
C ASN A 278 -1.24 5.66 -11.58
N ILE A 279 -1.45 6.46 -10.52
CA ILE A 279 -2.49 7.49 -10.44
C ILE A 279 -1.84 8.87 -10.56
N PHE A 280 -2.21 9.58 -11.61
CA PHE A 280 -1.61 10.85 -12.03
C PHE A 280 -2.58 11.99 -11.75
N PRO A 281 -2.24 12.94 -10.86
CA PRO A 281 -3.11 14.05 -10.51
C PRO A 281 -3.30 14.98 -11.71
N VAL A 282 -4.53 15.44 -11.94
CA VAL A 282 -4.85 16.39 -13.00
C VAL A 282 -5.65 17.56 -12.46
N SER A 283 -5.49 18.73 -13.06
CA SER A 283 -6.37 19.87 -12.77
C SER A 283 -7.68 19.70 -13.51
N LEU A 284 -8.79 19.79 -12.79
CA LEU A 284 -10.13 19.71 -13.34
C LEU A 284 -10.43 21.01 -14.12
N PRO A 285 -10.70 20.96 -15.45
CA PRO A 285 -10.96 22.16 -16.24
C PRO A 285 -12.41 22.65 -16.04
N ILE A 286 -12.79 22.97 -14.80
CA ILE A 286 -14.19 23.31 -14.43
C ILE A 286 -14.72 24.52 -15.22
N TYR A 287 -13.86 25.51 -15.47
CA TYR A 287 -14.22 26.77 -16.15
C TYR A 287 -13.38 27.02 -17.41
N GLU A 288 -12.59 26.05 -17.84
CA GLU A 288 -11.60 26.19 -18.90
C GLU A 288 -11.87 25.18 -20.01
N VAL A 289 -11.47 25.51 -21.23
CA VAL A 289 -11.50 24.54 -22.34
C VAL A 289 -10.42 23.49 -22.07
N PRO A 290 -10.74 22.18 -22.12
CA PRO A 290 -9.74 21.14 -21.94
C PRO A 290 -8.61 21.28 -22.94
N ALA A 291 -7.37 21.34 -22.44
CA ALA A 291 -6.19 21.32 -23.29
C ALA A 291 -5.96 19.92 -23.90
N PRO A 292 -5.33 19.82 -25.08
CA PRO A 292 -5.01 18.52 -25.70
C PRO A 292 -4.13 17.69 -24.76
N ASP A 293 -3.09 18.30 -24.19
CA ASP A 293 -2.24 17.69 -23.17
C ASP A 293 -2.66 18.15 -21.76
N SER A 294 -2.47 17.28 -20.77
CA SER A 294 -2.80 17.59 -19.38
C SER A 294 -1.53 17.63 -18.53
N LYS A 295 -1.27 18.74 -17.83
CA LYS A 295 -0.19 18.80 -16.83
C LYS A 295 -0.45 17.80 -15.71
N THR A 296 0.60 17.11 -15.27
CA THR A 296 0.52 16.14 -14.17
C THR A 296 1.84 16.06 -13.41
N LYS A 297 1.90 15.11 -12.47
CA LYS A 297 3.10 14.74 -11.72
C LYS A 297 3.18 13.23 -11.65
N TYR A 298 4.38 12.69 -11.60
CA TYR A 298 4.60 11.25 -11.54
C TYR A 298 5.74 10.91 -10.59
N PHE A 299 5.60 9.77 -9.93
CA PHE A 299 6.66 9.22 -9.09
C PHE A 299 7.75 8.61 -9.96
N THR A 300 9.01 8.90 -9.65
CA THR A 300 10.17 8.34 -10.36
C THR A 300 11.37 8.17 -9.44
N ASN A 301 12.38 7.44 -9.92
CA ASN A 301 13.70 7.42 -9.31
C ASN A 301 14.65 8.30 -10.12
N ILE A 302 15.24 9.29 -9.46
CA ILE A 302 16.28 10.11 -10.11
C ILE A 302 17.68 9.56 -9.84
N LEU A 303 17.80 8.59 -8.93
CA LEU A 303 19.06 7.99 -8.53
C LEU A 303 19.33 6.75 -9.37
N ASP A 304 20.51 6.72 -9.97
CA ASP A 304 21.00 5.60 -10.75
C ASP A 304 21.95 4.75 -9.89
N TYR A 305 21.47 3.56 -9.52
CA TYR A 305 22.21 2.57 -8.74
C TYR A 305 22.98 1.57 -9.63
N SER A 306 22.95 1.69 -10.95
CA SER A 306 23.53 0.70 -11.88
C SER A 306 25.04 0.49 -11.72
N LYS A 307 25.75 1.51 -11.21
CA LYS A 307 27.19 1.48 -10.92
C LYS A 307 27.51 0.92 -9.54
N ASN A 308 26.51 0.66 -8.70
CA ASN A 308 26.71 0.16 -7.35
C ASN A 308 27.00 -1.34 -7.34
N TYR A 309 27.99 -1.70 -6.55
CA TYR A 309 28.38 -3.07 -6.29
C TYR A 309 29.11 -3.18 -4.97
N VAL A 310 29.09 -4.38 -4.41
CA VAL A 310 29.86 -4.84 -3.27
C VAL A 310 30.57 -6.13 -3.65
N PHE A 311 31.60 -6.55 -2.91
CA PHE A 311 32.29 -7.81 -3.18
C PHE A 311 31.72 -8.93 -2.33
N ASN A 312 31.54 -10.11 -2.92
CA ASN A 312 31.28 -11.33 -2.16
C ASN A 312 32.59 -11.85 -1.53
N VAL A 313 32.48 -12.93 -0.75
CA VAL A 313 33.63 -13.59 -0.09
C VAL A 313 34.62 -14.25 -1.08
N LEU A 314 34.25 -14.36 -2.36
CA LEU A 314 35.14 -14.81 -3.44
C LEU A 314 35.88 -13.63 -4.11
N GLY A 315 35.58 -12.38 -3.74
CA GLY A 315 36.14 -11.17 -4.35
C GLY A 315 35.45 -10.76 -5.65
N GLU A 316 34.32 -11.36 -5.99
CA GLU A 316 33.56 -11.03 -7.20
C GLU A 316 32.50 -9.95 -6.90
N PRO A 317 32.21 -9.04 -7.85
CA PRO A 317 31.23 -7.98 -7.62
C PRO A 317 29.79 -8.49 -7.68
N ILE A 318 29.04 -8.34 -6.59
CA ILE A 318 27.58 -8.39 -6.57
C ILE A 318 27.07 -6.99 -6.96
N LYS A 319 26.46 -6.86 -8.14
CA LYS A 319 25.83 -5.61 -8.61
C LYS A 319 24.50 -5.36 -7.92
N PHE A 320 24.06 -4.11 -7.91
CA PHE A 320 22.78 -3.69 -7.31
C PHE A 320 21.57 -4.52 -7.77
N ASP A 321 21.39 -4.71 -9.08
CA ASP A 321 20.25 -5.47 -9.61
C ASP A 321 20.29 -6.93 -9.15
N ARG A 322 21.49 -7.52 -9.06
CA ARG A 322 21.66 -8.89 -8.55
C ARG A 322 21.33 -8.98 -7.06
N TYR A 323 21.69 -7.98 -6.27
CA TYR A 323 21.28 -7.90 -4.87
C TYR A 323 19.75 -7.84 -4.72
N ARG A 324 19.08 -7.00 -5.52
CA ARG A 324 17.60 -6.92 -5.53
C ARG A 324 16.98 -8.24 -5.94
N GLU A 325 17.54 -8.90 -6.95
CA GLU A 325 17.08 -10.20 -7.42
C GLU A 325 17.20 -11.29 -6.32
N ILE A 326 18.36 -11.39 -5.65
CA ILE A 326 18.58 -12.37 -4.57
C ILE A 326 17.56 -12.16 -3.44
N THR A 327 17.48 -10.93 -2.91
CA THR A 327 16.59 -10.61 -1.78
C THR A 327 15.08 -10.70 -2.10
N GLU A 328 14.71 -10.67 -3.37
CA GLU A 328 13.34 -10.92 -3.82
C GLU A 328 13.07 -12.41 -4.01
N LYS A 329 13.99 -13.14 -4.66
CA LYS A 329 13.82 -14.56 -4.97
C LYS A 329 13.95 -15.47 -3.74
N ASP A 330 14.76 -15.11 -2.75
CA ASP A 330 14.91 -15.86 -1.50
C ASP A 330 13.59 -15.94 -0.70
N LYS A 331 12.65 -15.02 -0.94
CA LYS A 331 11.29 -14.99 -0.34
C LYS A 331 10.27 -15.85 -1.10
N ARG A 332 10.68 -16.54 -2.15
CA ARG A 332 9.87 -17.51 -2.89
C ARG A 332 10.34 -18.91 -2.51
N ILE A 333 9.40 -19.78 -2.15
CA ILE A 333 9.70 -21.15 -1.73
C ILE A 333 8.99 -22.16 -2.63
N ASN A 334 9.73 -23.15 -3.09
CA ASN A 334 9.23 -24.27 -3.89
C ASN A 334 9.46 -25.57 -3.10
N ILE A 335 8.37 -26.29 -2.82
CA ILE A 335 8.40 -27.55 -2.06
C ILE A 335 7.95 -28.67 -2.97
N VAL A 336 8.86 -29.59 -3.30
CA VAL A 336 8.59 -30.74 -4.15
C VAL A 336 8.67 -32.02 -3.33
N PHE A 337 7.60 -32.80 -3.35
CA PHE A 337 7.60 -34.15 -2.79
C PHE A 337 8.06 -35.15 -3.84
N ASN A 338 9.13 -35.90 -3.58
CA ASN A 338 9.54 -37.04 -4.40
C ASN A 338 9.02 -38.32 -3.72
N LEU A 339 7.89 -38.84 -4.18
CA LEU A 339 7.09 -39.83 -3.47
C LEU A 339 7.10 -41.18 -4.19
N ASP A 340 7.54 -42.20 -3.45
CA ASP A 340 7.39 -43.60 -3.82
C ASP A 340 5.92 -44.03 -3.68
N ILE A 341 5.30 -44.44 -4.79
CA ILE A 341 3.91 -44.89 -4.84
C ILE A 341 3.79 -46.42 -5.01
N SER A 342 4.85 -47.17 -4.69
CA SER A 342 4.78 -48.62 -4.61
C SER A 342 3.86 -49.09 -3.47
N ALA A 343 3.37 -50.34 -3.56
CA ALA A 343 2.43 -50.89 -2.59
C ALA A 343 2.90 -50.80 -1.12
N PRO A 344 4.19 -51.02 -0.77
CA PRO A 344 4.69 -50.83 0.59
C PRO A 344 4.56 -49.38 1.12
N ASN A 345 4.47 -48.38 0.23
CA ASN A 345 4.37 -46.97 0.58
C ASN A 345 2.95 -46.38 0.51
N ALA A 346 1.94 -47.18 0.15
CA ALA A 346 0.56 -46.72 0.12
C ALA A 346 0.09 -45.99 1.41
N PRO A 347 0.52 -46.39 2.63
CA PRO A 347 0.16 -45.67 3.86
C PRO A 347 0.75 -44.24 3.98
N TYR A 348 1.77 -43.89 3.20
CA TYR A 348 2.47 -42.61 3.28
C TYR A 348 1.92 -41.54 2.35
N ALA A 349 1.19 -41.91 1.28
CA ALA A 349 0.52 -40.93 0.43
C ALA A 349 -0.49 -40.06 1.21
N PRO A 350 -1.36 -40.61 2.09
CA PRO A 350 -2.21 -39.80 2.96
C PRO A 350 -1.43 -38.87 3.91
N ILE A 351 -0.26 -39.32 4.42
CA ILE A 351 0.60 -38.51 5.29
C ILE A 351 1.13 -37.28 4.53
N VAL A 352 1.60 -37.47 3.30
CA VAL A 352 2.06 -36.36 2.44
C VAL A 352 0.93 -35.38 2.15
N LYS A 353 -0.29 -35.87 1.86
CA LYS A 353 -1.46 -34.99 1.67
C LYS A 353 -1.79 -34.19 2.92
N SER A 354 -1.76 -34.81 4.09
CA SER A 354 -1.96 -34.12 5.37
C SER A 354 -0.88 -33.05 5.61
N LEU A 355 0.38 -33.34 5.27
CA LEU A 355 1.47 -32.39 5.41
C LEU A 355 1.32 -31.19 4.45
N LEU A 356 0.87 -31.42 3.22
CA LEU A 356 0.55 -30.34 2.27
C LEU A 356 -0.53 -29.40 2.85
N GLN A 357 -1.54 -29.94 3.52
CA GLN A 357 -2.57 -29.15 4.21
C GLN A 357 -1.98 -28.32 5.36
N ASP A 358 -1.14 -28.94 6.20
CA ASP A 358 -0.47 -28.24 7.30
C ASP A 358 0.44 -27.11 6.81
N LEU A 359 1.17 -27.34 5.70
CA LEU A 359 2.01 -26.31 5.06
C LEU A 359 1.16 -25.15 4.54
N GLN A 360 0.03 -25.44 3.90
CA GLN A 360 -0.89 -24.39 3.44
C GLN A 360 -1.36 -23.51 4.61
N LEU A 361 -1.80 -24.11 5.71
CA LEU A 361 -2.21 -23.38 6.92
C LEU A 361 -1.08 -22.57 7.57
N ARG A 362 0.15 -23.08 7.48
CA ARG A 362 1.35 -22.38 7.98
C ARG A 362 1.61 -21.10 7.18
N PHE A 363 1.52 -21.15 5.86
CA PHE A 363 1.83 -20.03 4.97
C PHE A 363 0.66 -19.05 4.72
N GLU A 364 -0.56 -19.38 5.16
CA GLU A 364 -1.68 -18.42 5.22
C GLU A 364 -1.45 -17.30 6.24
N LYS A 365 -0.61 -17.54 7.25
CA LYS A 365 -0.20 -16.52 8.22
C LYS A 365 0.97 -15.71 7.66
N PRO A 366 1.12 -14.43 8.05
CA PRO A 366 2.30 -13.65 7.69
C PRO A 366 3.58 -14.43 8.02
N SER A 367 4.41 -14.65 7.00
CA SER A 367 5.66 -15.40 7.09
C SER A 367 6.76 -14.67 6.32
N TYR A 368 8.02 -15.11 6.46
CA TYR A 368 9.13 -14.60 5.66
C TYR A 368 8.89 -14.77 4.14
N PHE A 369 8.25 -15.89 3.74
CA PHE A 369 7.99 -16.19 2.34
C PHE A 369 6.74 -15.50 1.84
N SER A 370 6.86 -14.81 0.71
CA SER A 370 5.76 -14.08 0.05
C SER A 370 5.05 -14.90 -1.04
N ALA A 371 5.70 -15.96 -1.54
CA ALA A 371 5.12 -16.85 -2.55
C ALA A 371 5.54 -18.31 -2.27
N VAL A 372 4.57 -19.21 -2.36
CA VAL A 372 4.75 -20.64 -2.09
C VAL A 372 4.24 -21.44 -3.27
N ARG A 373 5.04 -22.38 -3.75
CA ARG A 373 4.66 -23.35 -4.78
C ARG A 373 4.92 -24.77 -4.30
N TYR A 374 4.00 -25.66 -4.64
CA TYR A 374 4.08 -27.08 -4.36
C TYR A 374 4.23 -27.86 -5.66
N GLY A 375 4.96 -28.96 -5.61
CA GLY A 375 5.03 -29.95 -6.69
C GLY A 375 5.14 -31.36 -6.13
N VAL A 376 4.92 -32.34 -6.98
CA VAL A 376 5.17 -33.74 -6.65
C VAL A 376 5.78 -34.46 -7.85
N VAL A 377 6.75 -35.32 -7.55
CA VAL A 377 7.31 -36.31 -8.45
C VAL A 377 6.95 -37.67 -7.87
N LEU A 378 6.16 -38.45 -8.58
CA LEU A 378 5.82 -39.80 -8.19
C LEU A 378 6.78 -40.75 -8.88
N TYR A 379 7.28 -41.75 -8.17
CA TYR A 379 8.12 -42.78 -8.76
C TYR A 379 7.73 -44.17 -8.27
N LYS A 380 7.90 -45.14 -9.17
CA LYS A 380 7.72 -46.57 -8.92
C LYS A 380 8.36 -47.36 -10.04
N SER A 381 8.91 -48.53 -9.76
CA SER A 381 9.31 -49.49 -10.79
C SER A 381 8.05 -50.02 -11.48
N ASN A 382 7.61 -49.36 -12.54
CA ASN A 382 6.29 -49.53 -13.13
C ASN A 382 6.33 -50.48 -14.32
N SER A 383 5.41 -51.45 -14.35
CA SER A 383 5.33 -52.45 -15.42
C SER A 383 4.50 -52.03 -16.63
N CYS A 384 3.67 -51.00 -16.47
CA CYS A 384 2.69 -50.59 -17.49
C CYS A 384 2.92 -49.18 -18.04
N GLY A 385 4.11 -48.61 -17.87
CA GLY A 385 4.42 -47.27 -18.39
C GLY A 385 5.71 -46.72 -17.78
N ASP A 386 5.80 -45.40 -17.75
CA ASP A 386 6.97 -44.70 -17.19
C ASP A 386 7.11 -44.95 -15.68
N ASN A 387 8.35 -44.94 -15.22
CA ASN A 387 8.72 -45.10 -13.82
C ASN A 387 8.47 -43.83 -12.99
N VAL A 388 8.32 -42.67 -13.64
CA VAL A 388 8.26 -41.36 -12.99
C VAL A 388 7.16 -40.50 -13.61
N ALA A 389 6.38 -39.83 -12.76
CA ALA A 389 5.38 -38.84 -13.17
C ALA A 389 5.62 -37.51 -12.43
N VAL A 390 5.70 -36.40 -13.16
CA VAL A 390 6.05 -35.08 -12.63
C VAL A 390 4.87 -34.12 -12.73
N SER A 391 4.47 -33.52 -11.62
CA SER A 391 3.47 -32.45 -11.64
C SER A 391 4.12 -31.10 -12.00
N PRO A 392 3.39 -30.18 -12.66
CA PRO A 392 3.77 -28.77 -12.65
C PRO A 392 3.78 -28.22 -11.22
N LEU A 393 4.58 -27.16 -10.98
CA LEU A 393 4.50 -26.39 -9.75
C LEU A 393 3.18 -25.62 -9.67
N ASN A 394 2.55 -25.60 -8.49
CA ASN A 394 1.29 -24.91 -8.27
C ASN A 394 1.20 -24.22 -6.90
N THR A 395 0.54 -23.08 -6.83
CA THR A 395 0.22 -22.40 -5.57
C THR A 395 -0.95 -23.05 -4.84
N ASP A 396 -1.80 -23.78 -5.56
CA ASP A 396 -2.94 -24.51 -5.01
C ASP A 396 -2.54 -25.97 -4.75
N TYR A 397 -2.39 -26.31 -3.46
CA TYR A 397 -2.00 -27.66 -3.03
C TYR A 397 -3.04 -28.72 -3.44
N SER A 398 -4.31 -28.36 -3.64
CA SER A 398 -5.35 -29.33 -4.00
C SER A 398 -5.09 -29.98 -5.37
N LYS A 399 -4.52 -29.22 -6.31
CA LYS A 399 -4.07 -29.73 -7.62
C LYS A 399 -2.96 -30.76 -7.49
N ILE A 400 -2.09 -30.61 -6.51
CA ILE A 400 -1.03 -31.58 -6.21
C ILE A 400 -1.64 -32.84 -5.62
N THR A 401 -2.58 -32.73 -4.68
CA THR A 401 -3.25 -33.91 -4.11
C THR A 401 -4.06 -34.69 -5.14
N ALA A 402 -4.72 -34.00 -6.08
CA ALA A 402 -5.44 -34.63 -7.19
C ALA A 402 -4.49 -35.34 -8.14
N PHE A 403 -3.34 -34.74 -8.47
CA PHE A 403 -2.30 -35.38 -9.28
C PHE A 403 -1.77 -36.67 -8.65
N ILE A 404 -1.57 -36.68 -7.32
CA ILE A 404 -1.19 -37.89 -6.57
C ILE A 404 -2.22 -38.99 -6.79
N ASP A 405 -3.52 -38.68 -6.66
CA ASP A 405 -4.60 -39.67 -6.82
C ASP A 405 -4.70 -40.20 -8.26
N GLU A 406 -4.70 -39.30 -9.24
CA GLU A 406 -4.79 -39.65 -10.65
C GLU A 406 -3.64 -40.59 -11.06
N LYS A 407 -2.41 -40.16 -10.82
CA LYS A 407 -1.23 -40.91 -11.26
C LYS A 407 -0.94 -42.16 -10.44
N SER A 408 -1.31 -42.19 -9.16
CA SER A 408 -1.23 -43.44 -8.38
C SER A 408 -2.18 -44.51 -8.92
N ASN A 409 -3.37 -44.12 -9.41
CA ASN A 409 -4.32 -45.04 -10.03
C ASN A 409 -3.85 -45.52 -11.41
N GLU A 410 -3.26 -44.63 -12.22
CA GLU A 410 -2.66 -44.99 -13.51
C GLU A 410 -1.46 -45.94 -13.36
N MET A 411 -0.63 -45.74 -12.33
CA MET A 411 0.58 -46.53 -12.06
C MET A 411 0.32 -47.71 -11.11
N ASN A 412 -0.90 -48.24 -11.05
CA ASN A 412 -1.30 -49.29 -10.09
C ASN A 412 -0.86 -50.72 -10.50
N CYS A 413 0.10 -50.85 -11.40
CA CYS A 413 0.58 -52.14 -11.87
C CYS A 413 1.60 -52.76 -10.91
N PRO A 414 1.82 -54.10 -10.92
CA PRO A 414 2.83 -54.73 -10.08
C PRO A 414 4.22 -54.16 -10.33
N SER A 415 5.05 -54.10 -9.28
CA SER A 415 6.43 -53.65 -9.41
C SER A 415 7.25 -54.64 -10.24
N ASN A 416 8.11 -54.12 -11.13
CA ASN A 416 9.02 -54.93 -11.95
C ASN A 416 10.30 -55.36 -11.20
N SER A 417 10.53 -54.82 -10.01
CA SER A 417 11.74 -55.01 -9.23
C SER A 417 11.47 -54.87 -7.74
N ASP A 418 12.34 -55.48 -6.93
CA ASP A 418 12.39 -55.34 -5.46
C ASP A 418 12.98 -53.98 -5.01
N TYR A 419 13.49 -53.17 -5.94
CA TYR A 419 13.95 -51.79 -5.72
C TYR A 419 13.06 -50.77 -6.42
N GLN A 420 13.10 -49.51 -5.95
CA GLN A 420 12.39 -48.39 -6.56
C GLN A 420 13.35 -47.38 -7.21
N PRO A 421 12.95 -46.72 -8.32
CA PRO A 421 13.82 -45.83 -9.10
C PRO A 421 13.98 -44.43 -8.45
N VAL A 422 14.45 -44.39 -7.21
CA VAL A 422 14.60 -43.14 -6.42
C VAL A 422 15.48 -42.12 -7.13
N SER A 423 16.57 -42.57 -7.77
CA SER A 423 17.49 -41.73 -8.53
C SER A 423 16.80 -41.00 -9.69
N GLU A 424 15.89 -41.67 -10.41
CA GLU A 424 15.13 -41.05 -11.50
C GLU A 424 14.16 -39.99 -10.95
N GLY A 425 13.47 -40.31 -9.85
CA GLY A 425 12.58 -39.36 -9.17
C GLY A 425 13.31 -38.12 -8.66
N LEU A 426 14.48 -38.30 -8.01
CA LEU A 426 15.32 -37.19 -7.55
C LEU A 426 15.82 -36.32 -8.70
N MET A 427 16.24 -36.92 -9.81
CA MET A 427 16.67 -36.18 -11.00
C MET A 427 15.53 -35.36 -11.59
N ALA A 428 14.33 -35.93 -11.70
CA ALA A 428 13.14 -35.23 -12.15
C ALA A 428 12.74 -34.09 -11.21
N ALA A 429 12.83 -34.28 -9.89
CA ALA A 429 12.57 -33.24 -8.90
C ALA A 429 13.59 -32.09 -8.99
N GLY A 430 14.88 -32.41 -9.16
CA GLY A 430 15.92 -31.41 -9.42
C GLY A 430 15.68 -30.64 -10.73
N ASN A 431 15.32 -31.32 -11.81
CA ASN A 431 15.02 -30.69 -13.10
C ASN A 431 13.78 -29.80 -13.06
N LEU A 432 12.76 -30.15 -12.25
CA LEU A 432 11.59 -29.29 -12.05
C LEU A 432 11.97 -27.94 -11.41
N LEU A 433 12.99 -27.93 -10.54
CA LEU A 433 13.41 -26.77 -9.76
C LEU A 433 14.63 -26.03 -10.34
N SER A 434 15.34 -26.60 -11.31
CA SER A 434 16.58 -26.00 -11.88
C SER A 434 16.37 -24.65 -12.56
N ASN A 435 15.13 -24.33 -12.96
CA ASN A 435 14.76 -23.02 -13.49
C ASN A 435 14.61 -21.92 -12.41
N PHE A 436 14.73 -22.28 -11.13
CA PHE A 436 14.52 -21.39 -9.99
C PHE A 436 15.69 -21.40 -8.98
N PRO A 437 16.97 -21.32 -9.40
CA PRO A 437 18.13 -21.58 -8.54
C PRO A 437 18.22 -20.65 -7.31
N ASP A 438 17.83 -19.38 -7.44
CA ASP A 438 17.87 -18.39 -6.35
C ASP A 438 16.60 -18.36 -5.49
N GLU A 439 15.67 -19.28 -5.71
CA GLU A 439 14.53 -19.44 -4.83
C GLU A 439 14.82 -20.53 -3.78
N THR A 440 14.02 -20.54 -2.71
CA THR A 440 14.15 -21.56 -1.67
C THR A 440 13.58 -22.88 -2.16
N ASN A 441 14.44 -23.75 -2.66
CA ASN A 441 14.05 -25.06 -3.22
C ASN A 441 14.21 -26.16 -2.17
N ILE A 442 13.12 -26.84 -1.85
CA ILE A 442 13.09 -27.97 -0.91
C ILE A 442 12.58 -29.21 -1.66
N ILE A 443 13.31 -30.32 -1.52
CA ILE A 443 12.88 -31.63 -2.02
C ILE A 443 12.74 -32.58 -0.83
N ILE A 444 11.55 -33.16 -0.70
CA ILE A 444 11.19 -34.09 0.37
C ILE A 444 10.98 -35.45 -0.27
N THR A 445 11.94 -36.36 -0.10
CA THR A 445 11.86 -37.72 -0.63
C THR A 445 11.28 -38.67 0.40
N VAL A 446 10.26 -39.43 0.01
CA VAL A 446 9.62 -40.48 0.83
C VAL A 446 9.72 -41.79 0.06
N GLY A 447 10.52 -42.74 0.56
CA GLY A 447 10.81 -43.99 -0.16
C GLY A 447 11.19 -45.17 0.73
N THR A 448 11.27 -46.37 0.16
CA THR A 448 11.63 -47.61 0.89
C THR A 448 13.02 -48.14 0.55
N SER A 449 13.25 -48.41 -0.73
CA SER A 449 14.41 -49.14 -1.22
C SER A 449 14.99 -48.50 -2.49
N SER A 450 16.28 -48.69 -2.72
CA SER A 450 16.96 -48.30 -3.96
C SER A 450 17.92 -49.41 -4.37
N ASP A 451 18.53 -49.25 -5.54
CA ASP A 451 19.66 -50.06 -5.99
C ASP A 451 20.90 -49.16 -6.05
N SER A 452 21.91 -49.47 -5.24
CA SER A 452 23.15 -48.69 -5.16
C SER A 452 24.01 -48.79 -6.42
N GLN A 453 23.78 -49.77 -7.29
CA GLN A 453 24.56 -50.02 -8.51
C GLN A 453 23.91 -49.48 -9.78
N SER A 454 22.61 -49.14 -9.74
CA SER A 454 21.89 -48.61 -10.90
C SER A 454 21.51 -47.14 -10.72
N GLY A 455 22.11 -46.28 -11.56
CA GLY A 455 21.68 -44.88 -11.68
C GLY A 455 22.80 -43.92 -12.02
N ASN A 456 22.44 -42.86 -12.74
CA ASN A 456 23.35 -41.74 -13.03
C ASN A 456 23.43 -40.80 -11.82
N MET A 457 24.18 -41.21 -10.79
CA MET A 457 24.34 -40.42 -9.55
C MET A 457 24.92 -39.04 -9.81
N TYR A 458 25.84 -38.92 -10.78
CA TYR A 458 26.36 -37.63 -11.22
C TYR A 458 25.24 -36.71 -11.73
N GLY A 459 24.35 -37.25 -12.57
CA GLY A 459 23.18 -36.53 -13.07
C GLY A 459 22.23 -36.10 -11.97
N VAL A 460 21.99 -36.97 -10.97
CA VAL A 460 21.16 -36.66 -9.79
C VAL A 460 21.76 -35.49 -9.00
N ILE A 461 23.03 -35.62 -8.59
CA ILE A 461 23.71 -34.57 -7.82
C ILE A 461 23.76 -33.27 -8.60
N ASN A 462 24.02 -33.31 -9.91
CA ASN A 462 24.02 -32.12 -10.75
C ASN A 462 22.64 -31.45 -10.83
N ALA A 463 21.57 -32.21 -11.10
CA ALA A 463 20.20 -31.65 -11.16
C ALA A 463 19.81 -30.98 -9.84
N LEU A 464 20.09 -31.63 -8.71
CA LEU A 464 19.82 -31.09 -7.37
C LEU A 464 20.70 -29.87 -7.04
N THR A 465 21.95 -29.85 -7.53
CA THR A 465 22.88 -28.72 -7.38
C THR A 465 22.40 -27.50 -8.17
N GLN A 466 21.96 -27.69 -9.43
CA GLN A 466 21.43 -26.60 -10.26
C GLN A 466 20.15 -26.02 -9.67
N ALA A 467 19.30 -26.86 -9.07
CA ALA A 467 18.16 -26.41 -8.28
C ALA A 467 18.54 -25.76 -6.94
N GLN A 468 19.82 -25.79 -6.55
CA GLN A 468 20.28 -25.43 -5.20
C GLN A 468 19.42 -26.05 -4.08
N ALA A 469 18.97 -27.30 -4.25
CA ALA A 469 17.94 -27.89 -3.41
C ALA A 469 18.42 -28.22 -1.98
N ARG A 470 17.54 -28.04 -1.00
CA ARG A 470 17.68 -28.56 0.37
C ARG A 470 16.85 -29.83 0.52
N LEU A 471 17.44 -30.86 1.10
CA LEU A 471 16.94 -32.22 0.93
C LEU A 471 16.49 -32.83 2.26
N ILE A 472 15.35 -33.52 2.23
CA ILE A 472 14.92 -34.46 3.26
C ILE A 472 14.82 -35.82 2.61
N MET A 473 15.57 -36.80 3.09
CA MET A 473 15.47 -38.18 2.66
C MET A 473 14.83 -39.00 3.79
N PHE A 474 13.60 -39.44 3.58
CA PHE A 474 12.82 -40.17 4.58
C PHE A 474 12.57 -41.60 4.11
N GLN A 475 13.24 -42.55 4.75
CA GLN A 475 12.98 -43.97 4.53
C GLN A 475 11.76 -44.40 5.34
N THR A 476 10.80 -45.04 4.70
CA THR A 476 9.52 -45.43 5.33
C THR A 476 9.57 -46.77 6.05
N SER A 477 10.43 -47.70 5.64
CA SER A 477 10.66 -48.99 6.30
C SER A 477 12.04 -49.53 5.99
N ALA A 478 12.62 -50.33 6.91
CA ALA A 478 13.91 -51.00 6.70
C ALA A 478 13.75 -52.51 6.91
N ARG A 479 13.86 -53.32 5.85
CA ARG A 479 13.71 -54.80 5.93
C ARG A 479 15.06 -55.52 5.78
N SER A 480 15.02 -56.83 5.55
CA SER A 480 16.21 -57.68 5.50
C SER A 480 17.07 -57.52 4.26
N SER A 481 16.48 -57.15 3.11
CA SER A 481 17.15 -56.97 1.82
C SER A 481 18.16 -55.82 1.85
N ASP A 482 19.27 -55.96 1.12
CA ASP A 482 20.32 -54.93 1.01
C ASP A 482 19.81 -53.65 0.32
N THR A 483 18.76 -53.75 -0.51
CA THR A 483 18.14 -52.60 -1.19
C THR A 483 17.59 -51.53 -0.23
N TYR A 484 17.31 -51.88 1.03
CA TYR A 484 16.93 -50.92 2.07
C TYR A 484 18.14 -50.18 2.65
N ASN A 485 19.28 -50.85 2.80
CA ASN A 485 20.52 -50.20 3.21
C ASN A 485 21.05 -49.30 2.10
N ASP A 486 20.92 -49.72 0.85
CA ASP A 486 21.27 -48.94 -0.33
C ASP A 486 20.55 -47.59 -0.37
N PHE A 487 19.28 -47.53 0.05
CA PHE A 487 18.53 -46.28 0.16
C PHE A 487 19.18 -45.31 1.14
N VAL A 488 19.64 -45.82 2.29
CA VAL A 488 20.32 -45.00 3.30
C VAL A 488 21.65 -44.48 2.76
N LEU A 489 22.48 -45.35 2.15
CA LEU A 489 23.75 -44.95 1.55
C LEU A 489 23.58 -43.93 0.43
N LEU A 490 22.57 -44.12 -0.44
CA LEU A 490 22.19 -43.16 -1.46
C LEU A 490 21.77 -41.82 -0.84
N SER A 491 20.94 -41.87 0.20
CA SER A 491 20.45 -40.68 0.90
C SER A 491 21.58 -39.86 1.51
N GLU A 492 22.50 -40.52 2.21
CA GLU A 492 23.68 -39.87 2.78
C GLU A 492 24.56 -39.25 1.70
N ASN A 493 24.82 -39.98 0.61
CA ASN A 493 25.62 -39.51 -0.51
C ASN A 493 25.01 -38.27 -1.17
N VAL A 494 23.72 -38.33 -1.51
CA VAL A 494 22.98 -37.26 -2.17
C VAL A 494 22.90 -36.03 -1.29
N VAL A 495 22.48 -36.17 -0.02
CA VAL A 495 22.38 -35.03 0.92
C VAL A 495 23.74 -34.36 1.11
N THR A 496 24.79 -35.15 1.35
CA THR A 496 26.13 -34.63 1.62
C THR A 496 26.74 -33.93 0.41
N ASN A 497 26.68 -34.54 -0.78
CA ASN A 497 27.33 -34.00 -1.97
C ASN A 497 26.55 -32.82 -2.57
N THR A 498 25.22 -32.85 -2.57
CA THR A 498 24.43 -31.66 -2.94
C THR A 498 24.69 -30.51 -1.96
N ALA A 499 24.71 -30.77 -0.65
CA ALA A 499 24.99 -29.74 0.34
C ALA A 499 26.37 -29.09 0.17
N LYS A 500 27.41 -29.88 -0.16
CA LYS A 500 28.76 -29.37 -0.49
C LYS A 500 28.71 -28.41 -1.68
N ASN A 501 28.12 -28.83 -2.79
CA ASN A 501 28.07 -28.00 -4.01
C ASN A 501 27.26 -26.72 -3.79
N VAL A 502 26.12 -26.83 -3.10
CA VAL A 502 25.27 -25.71 -2.74
C VAL A 502 25.99 -24.72 -1.83
N ALA A 503 26.76 -25.21 -0.86
CA ALA A 503 27.56 -24.37 0.02
C ALA A 503 28.62 -23.56 -0.74
N GLU A 504 29.22 -24.13 -1.79
CA GLU A 504 30.14 -23.41 -2.67
C GLU A 504 29.42 -22.35 -3.52
N LEU A 505 28.29 -22.69 -4.14
CA LEU A 505 27.49 -21.71 -4.90
C LEU A 505 27.01 -20.56 -4.02
N LYS A 506 26.66 -20.84 -2.76
CA LYS A 506 26.22 -19.83 -1.79
C LYS A 506 27.28 -18.76 -1.51
N LYS A 507 28.58 -19.09 -1.59
CA LYS A 507 29.66 -18.09 -1.43
C LYS A 507 29.59 -16.95 -2.44
N GLN A 508 28.95 -17.17 -3.59
CA GLN A 508 28.72 -16.11 -4.57
C GLN A 508 27.77 -15.00 -4.06
N LYS A 509 26.97 -15.30 -3.04
CA LYS A 509 25.97 -14.40 -2.43
C LYS A 509 26.41 -13.83 -1.09
N ILE A 510 27.28 -14.53 -0.36
CA ILE A 510 27.77 -14.11 0.96
C ILE A 510 28.77 -12.95 0.81
N ILE A 511 28.56 -11.87 1.56
CA ILE A 511 29.49 -10.73 1.62
C ILE A 511 30.41 -10.80 2.83
N ASN A 512 29.86 -11.13 4.00
CA ASN A 512 30.61 -11.12 5.24
C ASN A 512 31.41 -12.42 5.43
N GLN A 513 32.73 -12.29 5.57
CA GLN A 513 33.63 -13.44 5.75
C GLN A 513 33.31 -14.27 7.00
N ASN A 514 32.73 -13.65 8.03
CA ASN A 514 32.33 -14.35 9.26
C ASN A 514 31.15 -15.31 9.07
N ASP A 515 30.39 -15.15 7.98
CA ASP A 515 29.26 -16.02 7.64
C ASP A 515 29.73 -17.28 6.87
N VAL A 516 31.03 -17.39 6.58
CA VAL A 516 31.65 -18.55 5.95
C VAL A 516 32.33 -19.42 7.00
N LEU A 517 31.97 -20.70 7.05
CA LEU A 517 32.66 -21.65 7.92
C LEU A 517 34.03 -22.01 7.34
N THR A 518 35.08 -21.86 8.17
CA THR A 518 36.46 -22.24 7.80
C THR A 518 36.64 -23.76 7.65
N LYS A 519 35.79 -24.54 8.32
CA LYS A 519 35.73 -26.00 8.20
C LYS A 519 34.27 -26.41 8.11
N ASN A 520 33.83 -26.78 6.91
CA ASN A 520 32.50 -27.37 6.71
C ASN A 520 32.56 -28.87 6.98
N ASN A 521 31.75 -29.33 7.93
CA ASN A 521 31.48 -30.72 8.19
C ASN A 521 30.08 -31.06 7.67
N PHE A 522 30.04 -31.88 6.62
CA PHE A 522 28.80 -32.37 6.04
C PHE A 522 28.45 -33.78 6.53
N ASN A 523 29.12 -34.26 7.58
CA ASN A 523 28.69 -35.48 8.26
C ASN A 523 27.36 -35.23 8.95
N LEU A 524 26.48 -36.22 8.87
CA LEU A 524 25.21 -36.15 9.57
C LEU A 524 25.42 -36.39 11.07
N VAL A 525 24.73 -35.60 11.88
CA VAL A 525 24.70 -35.72 13.34
C VAL A 525 23.37 -36.34 13.74
N GLU A 526 23.43 -37.39 14.54
CA GLU A 526 22.26 -38.04 15.12
C GLU A 526 21.63 -37.14 16.19
N GLY A 527 20.32 -36.95 16.10
CA GLY A 527 19.51 -36.26 17.11
C GLY A 527 18.75 -37.27 17.96
N ASP A 528 17.54 -37.61 17.50
CA ASP A 528 16.80 -38.76 18.01
C ASP A 528 17.23 -40.02 17.25
N GLU A 529 16.98 -41.21 17.82
CA GLU A 529 17.35 -42.47 17.17
C GLU A 529 16.71 -42.59 15.77
N GLY A 530 17.54 -42.77 14.74
CA GLY A 530 17.10 -42.82 13.33
C GLY A 530 16.89 -41.45 12.66
N PHE A 531 17.20 -40.34 13.34
CA PHE A 531 17.04 -38.97 12.85
C PHE A 531 18.40 -38.28 12.71
N PHE A 532 18.86 -38.13 11.46
CA PHE A 532 20.17 -37.59 11.15
C PHE A 532 20.04 -36.28 10.35
N SER A 533 20.88 -35.30 10.67
CA SER A 533 20.86 -33.99 9.99
C SER A 533 22.24 -33.39 9.83
N LEU A 534 22.40 -32.54 8.82
CA LEU A 534 23.58 -31.68 8.72
C LEU A 534 23.58 -30.70 9.90
N ASN A 535 24.75 -30.48 10.50
CA ASN A 535 24.89 -29.60 11.66
C ASN A 535 24.88 -28.10 11.28
N TYR A 536 23.78 -27.64 10.68
CA TYR A 536 23.56 -26.25 10.31
C TYR A 536 23.06 -25.42 11.51
N PRO A 537 23.51 -24.16 11.69
CA PRO A 537 24.59 -23.47 10.96
C PRO A 537 25.98 -23.68 11.57
N LYS A 538 26.12 -24.50 12.62
CA LYS A 538 27.34 -24.54 13.45
C LYS A 538 28.56 -25.13 12.75
N GLN A 539 28.36 -26.18 11.96
CA GLN A 539 29.44 -26.90 11.27
C GLN A 539 29.13 -27.14 9.79
N SER A 540 27.89 -26.94 9.33
CA SER A 540 27.52 -27.01 7.91
C SER A 540 26.97 -25.66 7.43
N MET A 541 27.34 -25.26 6.22
CA MET A 541 26.80 -24.08 5.51
C MET A 541 25.49 -24.35 4.75
N SER A 542 25.03 -25.60 4.72
CA SER A 542 23.79 -26.04 4.04
C SER A 542 23.00 -27.00 4.93
N GLN A 543 21.69 -27.05 4.70
CA GLN A 543 20.73 -27.86 5.46
C GLN A 543 20.41 -29.17 4.74
N GLY A 544 20.08 -30.21 5.52
CA GLY A 544 19.69 -31.50 4.97
C GLY A 544 19.44 -32.54 6.04
N PHE A 545 18.56 -33.49 5.75
CA PHE A 545 18.14 -34.53 6.69
C PHE A 545 18.11 -35.91 6.02
N VAL A 546 18.52 -36.92 6.77
CA VAL A 546 18.36 -38.33 6.43
C VAL A 546 17.68 -39.01 7.61
N ILE A 547 16.53 -39.62 7.37
CA ILE A 547 15.72 -40.27 8.40
C ILE A 547 15.49 -41.71 7.98
N PHE A 548 15.82 -42.65 8.85
CA PHE A 548 15.58 -44.07 8.61
C PHE A 548 15.29 -44.83 9.92
N PRO A 549 14.42 -45.86 9.88
CA PRO A 549 14.14 -46.68 11.05
C PRO A 549 15.23 -47.75 11.27
N LYS A 550 15.18 -48.44 12.42
CA LYS A 550 16.03 -49.62 12.64
C LYS A 550 15.65 -50.74 11.69
N LYS A 551 16.59 -51.65 11.44
CA LYS A 551 16.35 -52.86 10.65
C LYS A 551 15.23 -53.68 11.30
N GLY A 552 14.17 -53.93 10.53
CA GLY A 552 12.95 -54.62 10.97
C GLY A 552 11.77 -53.69 11.26
N ASP A 553 11.98 -52.38 11.35
CA ASP A 553 10.97 -51.41 11.75
C ASP A 553 10.45 -50.53 10.59
N ILE A 554 9.39 -49.77 10.89
CA ILE A 554 8.84 -48.71 10.05
C ILE A 554 9.15 -47.35 10.66
N ALA A 555 9.32 -46.32 9.81
CA ALA A 555 9.60 -44.99 10.30
C ALA A 555 8.38 -44.34 10.93
N THR A 556 8.61 -43.56 11.99
CA THR A 556 7.53 -42.81 12.66
C THR A 556 7.14 -41.60 11.79
N PRO A 557 5.88 -41.48 11.32
CA PRO A 557 5.44 -40.37 10.47
C PRO A 557 5.71 -38.97 11.06
N GLY A 558 5.68 -38.85 12.40
CA GLY A 558 5.97 -37.61 13.10
C GLY A 558 7.38 -37.06 12.82
N TYR A 559 8.36 -37.91 12.49
CA TYR A 559 9.71 -37.47 12.14
C TYR A 559 9.77 -36.78 10.78
N LEU A 560 8.92 -37.15 9.82
CA LEU A 560 8.81 -36.43 8.55
C LEU A 560 8.30 -35.01 8.77
N LYS A 561 7.24 -34.86 9.59
CA LYS A 561 6.72 -33.53 9.94
C LYS A 561 7.78 -32.70 10.68
N LYS A 562 8.46 -33.31 11.66
CA LYS A 562 9.52 -32.65 12.45
C LYS A 562 10.69 -32.17 11.57
N SER A 563 11.13 -32.97 10.61
CA SER A 563 12.22 -32.60 9.70
C SER A 563 11.80 -31.48 8.74
N VAL A 564 10.57 -31.51 8.23
CA VAL A 564 10.03 -30.43 7.37
C VAL A 564 9.92 -29.13 8.16
N ASP A 565 9.37 -29.18 9.37
CA ASP A 565 9.25 -28.00 10.23
C ASP A 565 10.62 -27.39 10.56
N SER A 566 11.60 -28.25 10.88
CA SER A 566 12.98 -27.86 11.18
C SER A 566 13.69 -27.31 9.95
N LEU A 567 13.54 -27.94 8.78
CA LEU A 567 14.19 -27.48 7.56
C LEU A 567 13.66 -26.10 7.15
N ILE A 568 12.34 -25.89 7.16
CA ILE A 568 11.75 -24.58 6.86
C ILE A 568 12.30 -23.52 7.82
N ALA A 569 12.40 -23.80 9.12
CA ALA A 569 12.98 -22.86 10.07
C ALA A 569 14.45 -22.55 9.78
N GLN A 570 15.25 -23.56 9.43
CA GLN A 570 16.67 -23.37 9.11
C GLN A 570 16.90 -22.58 7.82
N VAL A 571 16.10 -22.83 6.76
CA VAL A 571 16.21 -22.05 5.51
C VAL A 571 15.69 -20.63 5.66
N THR A 572 14.64 -20.40 6.46
CA THR A 572 14.21 -19.04 6.81
C THR A 572 15.34 -18.27 7.48
N LEU A 573 15.98 -18.85 8.50
CA LEU A 573 17.10 -18.23 9.19
C LEU A 573 18.27 -17.95 8.24
N ASP A 574 18.56 -18.87 7.31
CA ASP A 574 19.60 -18.71 6.32
C ASP A 574 19.35 -17.49 5.43
N ASN A 575 18.15 -17.42 4.84
CA ASN A 575 17.76 -16.35 3.94
C ASN A 575 17.68 -15.00 4.68
N GLU A 576 17.14 -14.96 5.90
CA GLU A 576 17.11 -13.75 6.71
C GLU A 576 18.52 -13.23 7.04
N THR A 577 19.47 -14.14 7.29
CA THR A 577 20.87 -13.78 7.56
C THR A 577 21.53 -13.22 6.30
N LEU A 578 21.32 -13.87 5.16
CA LEU A 578 21.85 -13.42 3.87
C LEU A 578 21.25 -12.07 3.47
N ASP A 579 19.92 -11.93 3.52
CA ASP A 579 19.19 -10.70 3.24
C ASP A 579 19.70 -9.56 4.12
N LYS A 580 19.86 -9.81 5.42
CA LYS A 580 20.37 -8.80 6.35
C LYS A 580 21.78 -8.36 5.99
N SER A 581 22.68 -9.33 5.75
CA SER A 581 24.07 -9.06 5.37
C SER A 581 24.13 -8.24 4.06
N LEU A 582 23.41 -8.66 3.02
CA LEU A 582 23.29 -7.92 1.77
C LEU A 582 22.73 -6.50 1.99
N ASN A 583 21.63 -6.37 2.73
CA ASN A 583 21.02 -5.09 3.04
C ASN A 583 21.99 -4.15 3.77
N ASP A 584 22.64 -4.61 4.83
CA ASP A 584 23.56 -3.80 5.64
C ASP A 584 24.70 -3.22 4.79
N TYR A 585 25.26 -4.00 3.86
CA TYR A 585 26.32 -3.52 2.97
C TYR A 585 25.81 -2.60 1.86
N PHE A 586 24.66 -2.89 1.23
CA PHE A 586 24.09 -2.02 0.20
C PHE A 586 23.53 -0.71 0.76
N HIS A 587 23.05 -0.70 2.00
CA HIS A 587 22.62 0.50 2.74
C HIS A 587 23.78 1.21 3.45
N SER A 588 25.02 0.98 3.01
CA SER A 588 26.21 1.66 3.53
C SER A 588 26.85 2.55 2.48
N SER A 589 27.84 3.34 2.90
CA SER A 589 28.68 4.10 1.98
C SER A 589 29.45 3.23 0.98
N VAL A 590 29.66 1.95 1.29
CA VAL A 590 30.36 1.00 0.41
C VAL A 590 29.47 0.62 -0.78
N GLY A 591 28.24 0.21 -0.49
CA GLY A 591 27.30 -0.26 -1.51
C GLY A 591 26.62 0.87 -2.27
N ALA A 592 26.23 1.97 -1.61
CA ALA A 592 25.52 3.09 -2.23
C ALA A 592 26.43 4.24 -2.72
N GLY A 593 27.74 4.15 -2.47
CA GLY A 593 28.69 5.25 -2.72
C GLY A 593 28.99 5.58 -4.18
N LYS A 594 28.49 4.79 -5.13
CA LYS A 594 28.68 5.02 -6.58
C LYS A 594 27.38 5.43 -7.27
N THR A 595 26.37 5.81 -6.49
CA THR A 595 25.06 6.22 -6.99
C THR A 595 25.18 7.58 -7.65
N ASP A 596 24.71 7.69 -8.88
CA ASP A 596 24.68 8.94 -9.64
C ASP A 596 23.27 9.52 -9.67
N VAL A 597 23.15 10.81 -9.99
CA VAL A 597 21.88 11.36 -10.50
C VAL A 597 21.78 11.02 -11.97
N ASP A 598 20.66 10.44 -12.39
CA ASP A 598 20.35 10.23 -13.80
C ASP A 598 20.42 11.58 -14.53
N LEU A 599 21.20 11.60 -15.61
CA LEU A 599 21.50 12.80 -16.41
C LEU A 599 20.23 13.53 -16.84
N LYS A 600 19.14 12.80 -17.13
CA LYS A 600 17.88 13.41 -17.56
C LYS A 600 17.21 14.25 -16.47
N TYR A 601 17.46 13.98 -15.19
CA TYR A 601 16.88 14.73 -14.07
C TYR A 601 17.81 15.77 -13.46
N LYS A 602 19.05 15.87 -13.94
CA LYS A 602 20.06 16.79 -13.39
C LYS A 602 19.61 18.25 -13.39
N TYR A 603 18.78 18.67 -14.35
CA TYR A 603 18.24 20.02 -14.43
C TYR A 603 17.22 20.34 -13.32
N LEU A 604 16.53 19.33 -12.79
CA LEU A 604 15.55 19.50 -11.71
C LEU A 604 16.20 19.76 -10.35
N TYR A 605 17.45 19.30 -10.18
CA TYR A 605 18.19 19.38 -8.92
C TYR A 605 19.56 20.03 -9.15
N PRO A 606 19.60 21.36 -9.38
CA PRO A 606 20.83 22.05 -9.69
C PRO A 606 21.85 21.96 -8.55
N GLY A 607 23.12 21.84 -8.95
CA GLY A 607 24.26 21.82 -8.05
C GLY A 607 24.53 20.48 -7.37
N LEU A 608 23.88 19.38 -7.78
CA LEU A 608 24.27 18.03 -7.35
C LEU A 608 25.53 17.55 -8.06
N THR A 609 26.34 16.77 -7.34
CA THR A 609 27.51 16.06 -7.86
C THR A 609 27.17 14.62 -8.18
N ASN A 610 27.95 14.01 -9.06
CA ASN A 610 27.95 12.57 -9.31
C ASN A 610 29.32 12.02 -8.83
N PRO A 611 29.36 11.04 -7.90
CA PRO A 611 28.21 10.44 -7.22
C PRO A 611 27.54 11.40 -6.23
N VAL A 612 26.29 11.07 -5.86
CA VAL A 612 25.58 11.72 -4.76
C VAL A 612 26.13 11.25 -3.41
N PRO A 613 25.89 11.99 -2.31
CA PRO A 613 26.25 11.51 -0.98
C PRO A 613 25.63 10.13 -0.69
N ALA A 614 26.46 9.19 -0.24
CA ALA A 614 25.99 7.82 -0.03
C ALA A 614 24.89 7.70 1.04
N GLY A 615 24.82 8.65 1.97
CA GLY A 615 23.79 8.69 3.00
C GLY A 615 22.36 8.71 2.43
N ILE A 616 22.06 9.64 1.51
CA ILE A 616 20.72 9.69 0.89
C ILE A 616 20.46 8.50 -0.02
N ALA A 617 21.47 8.07 -0.78
CA ALA A 617 21.34 6.92 -1.67
C ALA A 617 21.02 5.64 -0.90
N ALA A 618 21.72 5.39 0.21
CA ALA A 618 21.44 4.28 1.11
C ALA A 618 20.05 4.35 1.75
N GLN A 619 19.58 5.55 2.13
CA GLN A 619 18.25 5.73 2.72
C GLN A 619 17.11 5.49 1.73
N LEU A 620 17.33 5.76 0.45
CA LEU A 620 16.32 5.66 -0.61
C LEU A 620 16.38 4.37 -1.43
N ILE A 621 17.36 3.49 -1.16
CA ILE A 621 17.68 2.32 -1.99
C ILE A 621 16.55 1.29 -2.13
N ASN A 622 15.68 1.20 -1.12
CA ASN A 622 14.53 0.28 -1.14
C ASN A 622 13.29 0.87 -1.82
N TYR A 623 13.29 2.16 -2.12
CA TYR A 623 12.17 2.81 -2.78
C TYR A 623 12.31 2.70 -4.29
N GLY A 624 11.29 2.13 -4.94
CA GLY A 624 11.23 2.06 -6.39
C GLY A 624 11.22 3.45 -7.03
N ASN A 625 10.31 4.32 -6.58
CA ASN A 625 10.13 5.67 -7.14
C ASN A 625 10.08 6.76 -6.03
N PRO A 626 11.21 7.09 -5.38
CA PRO A 626 11.23 7.95 -4.20
C PRO A 626 11.00 9.45 -4.43
N PHE A 627 10.92 9.92 -5.68
CA PHE A 627 10.78 11.33 -6.02
C PHE A 627 9.47 11.59 -6.75
N LEU A 628 8.92 12.81 -6.63
CA LEU A 628 7.75 13.27 -7.38
C LEU A 628 8.16 14.44 -8.26
N VAL A 629 8.02 14.31 -9.58
CA VAL A 629 8.44 15.31 -10.57
C VAL A 629 7.28 15.74 -11.47
N LYS A 630 7.42 16.89 -12.14
CA LYS A 630 6.43 17.43 -13.07
C LYS A 630 6.51 16.71 -14.43
N GLY A 631 5.36 16.44 -15.01
CA GLY A 631 5.22 15.81 -16.33
C GLY A 631 3.91 16.21 -17.01
N TYR A 632 3.59 15.55 -18.11
CA TYR A 632 2.31 15.72 -18.77
C TYR A 632 1.78 14.43 -19.40
N ILE A 633 0.47 14.42 -19.58
CA ILE A 633 -0.27 13.35 -20.24
C ILE A 633 -0.48 13.80 -21.69
N PRO A 634 0.21 13.18 -22.66
CA PRO A 634 0.07 13.56 -24.06
C PRO A 634 -1.32 13.20 -24.58
N LYS A 635 -1.79 13.95 -25.57
CA LYS A 635 -3.07 13.72 -26.25
C LYS A 635 -3.26 12.25 -26.68
N ASP A 636 -2.24 11.63 -27.28
CA ASP A 636 -2.33 10.27 -27.80
C ASP A 636 -2.65 9.23 -26.71
N LEU A 637 -2.10 9.40 -25.50
CA LEU A 637 -2.44 8.55 -24.35
C LEU A 637 -3.87 8.81 -23.85
N LYS A 638 -4.33 10.07 -23.87
CA LYS A 638 -5.70 10.44 -23.46
C LYS A 638 -6.75 9.88 -24.41
N ASP A 639 -6.43 9.83 -25.70
CA ASP A 639 -7.29 9.29 -26.75
C ASP A 639 -7.32 7.74 -26.71
N PHE A 640 -6.27 7.10 -26.19
CA PHE A 640 -6.21 5.65 -25.97
C PHE A 640 -6.97 5.19 -24.71
N LYS A 641 -8.30 5.16 -24.80
CA LYS A 641 -9.20 4.76 -23.70
C LYS A 641 -8.89 3.41 -23.02
N PRO A 642 -8.41 2.35 -23.70
CA PRO A 642 -8.04 1.11 -23.03
C PRO A 642 -6.90 1.26 -22.01
N GLY A 643 -6.02 2.25 -22.19
CA GLY A 643 -4.83 2.46 -21.36
C GLY A 643 -5.01 3.47 -20.22
N LEU A 644 -6.13 4.21 -20.17
CA LEU A 644 -6.34 5.30 -19.23
C LEU A 644 -7.77 5.33 -18.69
N GLU A 645 -7.91 5.43 -17.36
CA GLU A 645 -9.17 5.63 -16.66
C GLU A 645 -9.23 7.03 -16.06
N LYS A 646 -10.37 7.71 -16.16
CA LYS A 646 -10.63 8.96 -15.45
C LYS A 646 -11.26 8.66 -14.10
N GLY A 647 -10.91 9.45 -13.09
CA GLY A 647 -11.51 9.25 -11.78
C GLY A 647 -11.07 10.26 -10.74
N ILE A 648 -11.31 9.86 -9.50
CA ILE A 648 -10.89 10.61 -8.32
C ILE A 648 -10.19 9.66 -7.35
N LEU A 649 -9.13 10.17 -6.72
CA LEU A 649 -8.53 9.56 -5.55
C LEU A 649 -9.11 10.24 -4.32
N VAL A 650 -9.73 9.50 -3.40
CA VAL A 650 -10.37 10.07 -2.19
C VAL A 650 -9.91 9.37 -0.92
N SER A 651 -9.85 10.10 0.19
CA SER A 651 -9.69 9.51 1.53
C SER A 651 -10.98 8.85 2.03
N GLU A 652 -10.92 8.14 3.16
CA GLU A 652 -12.10 7.58 3.83
C GLU A 652 -13.18 8.62 4.13
N ASP A 653 -12.81 9.79 4.67
CA ASP A 653 -13.76 10.87 4.97
C ASP A 653 -14.43 11.42 3.70
N GLU A 654 -13.64 11.59 2.63
CA GLU A 654 -14.14 12.08 1.35
C GLU A 654 -15.05 11.05 0.65
N TYR A 655 -14.77 9.76 0.82
CA TYR A 655 -15.62 8.67 0.36
C TYR A 655 -16.99 8.70 1.03
N ASP A 656 -17.02 8.88 2.35
CA ASP A 656 -18.25 8.95 3.13
C ASP A 656 -19.08 10.18 2.78
N GLN A 657 -18.43 11.33 2.58
CA GLN A 657 -19.09 12.55 2.10
C GLN A 657 -19.70 12.36 0.71
N LEU A 658 -19.00 11.71 -0.22
CA LEU A 658 -19.50 11.45 -1.57
C LEU A 658 -20.72 10.51 -1.56
N LYS A 659 -20.66 9.43 -0.77
CA LYS A 659 -21.80 8.52 -0.60
C LYS A 659 -23.02 9.23 0.01
N ALA A 660 -22.80 10.07 1.02
CA ALA A 660 -23.86 10.86 1.63
C ALA A 660 -24.50 11.83 0.62
N PHE A 661 -23.68 12.51 -0.18
CA PHE A 661 -24.15 13.37 -1.27
C PHE A 661 -25.02 12.57 -2.26
N TYR A 662 -24.55 11.42 -2.75
CA TYR A 662 -25.32 10.61 -3.70
C TYR A 662 -26.65 10.13 -3.13
N THR A 663 -26.65 9.69 -1.86
CA THR A 663 -27.85 9.26 -1.14
C THR A 663 -28.87 10.39 -1.03
N GLU A 664 -28.43 11.60 -0.69
CA GLU A 664 -29.31 12.76 -0.58
C GLU A 664 -29.86 13.23 -1.92
N VAL A 665 -29.04 13.22 -2.99
CA VAL A 665 -29.49 13.56 -4.34
C VAL A 665 -30.62 12.63 -4.76
N TYR A 666 -30.41 11.32 -4.65
CA TYR A 666 -31.45 10.35 -4.97
C TYR A 666 -32.72 10.55 -4.13
N ARG A 667 -32.59 10.67 -2.80
CA ARG A 667 -33.74 10.74 -1.89
C ARG A 667 -34.55 12.03 -2.06
N ASN A 668 -33.88 13.17 -2.21
CA ASN A 668 -34.54 14.48 -2.16
C ASN A 668 -35.07 14.92 -3.54
N THR A 669 -34.47 14.47 -4.64
CA THR A 669 -34.97 14.78 -6.00
C THR A 669 -36.32 14.12 -6.30
N GLY A 670 -36.67 13.07 -5.56
CA GLY A 670 -37.96 12.38 -5.69
C GLY A 670 -38.07 11.56 -6.97
N ALA A 671 -36.95 11.10 -7.54
CA ALA A 671 -36.89 10.46 -8.85
C ALA A 671 -37.73 9.16 -8.95
N GLU A 672 -37.99 8.47 -7.84
CA GLU A 672 -38.86 7.28 -7.79
C GLU A 672 -40.35 7.59 -7.61
N ARG A 673 -40.72 8.82 -7.25
CA ARG A 673 -42.13 9.15 -7.00
C ARG A 673 -42.93 9.11 -8.31
N ALA A 674 -44.20 8.71 -8.21
CA ALA A 674 -45.11 8.70 -9.36
C ALA A 674 -45.39 10.11 -9.89
N ASP A 675 -45.40 11.11 -9.01
CA ASP A 675 -45.62 12.54 -9.29
C ASP A 675 -44.32 13.32 -9.59
N PHE A 676 -43.32 12.66 -10.18
CA PHE A 676 -42.00 13.25 -10.40
C PHE A 676 -42.08 14.60 -11.17
N ASN A 677 -41.51 15.64 -10.55
CA ASN A 677 -41.44 16.98 -11.14
C ASN A 677 -39.97 17.38 -11.39
N GLN A 678 -39.56 17.39 -12.65
CA GLN A 678 -38.18 17.71 -13.05
C GLN A 678 -37.69 19.09 -12.54
N SER A 679 -38.57 20.11 -12.52
CA SER A 679 -38.18 21.46 -12.10
C SER A 679 -37.91 21.52 -10.60
N LYS A 680 -38.71 20.80 -9.80
CA LYS A 680 -38.50 20.62 -8.37
C LYS A 680 -37.22 19.81 -8.11
N ALA A 681 -37.02 18.70 -8.82
CA ALA A 681 -35.84 17.85 -8.70
C ALA A 681 -34.54 18.62 -8.96
N VAL A 682 -34.46 19.38 -10.06
CA VAL A 682 -33.27 20.19 -10.38
C VAL A 682 -33.06 21.35 -9.40
N LYS A 683 -34.13 21.96 -8.87
CA LYS A 683 -34.00 22.97 -7.80
C LYS A 683 -33.43 22.37 -6.52
N GLU A 684 -33.87 21.17 -6.17
CA GLU A 684 -33.36 20.43 -5.01
C GLU A 684 -31.89 20.04 -5.22
N TYR A 685 -31.55 19.52 -6.40
CA TYR A 685 -30.16 19.20 -6.74
C TYR A 685 -29.23 20.41 -6.61
N ILE A 686 -29.65 21.59 -7.09
CA ILE A 686 -28.93 22.86 -6.89
C ILE A 686 -28.78 23.22 -5.41
N SER A 687 -29.79 22.94 -4.58
CA SER A 687 -29.71 23.14 -3.13
C SER A 687 -28.66 22.22 -2.50
N LEU A 688 -28.63 20.95 -2.92
CA LEU A 688 -27.66 19.96 -2.48
C LEU A 688 -26.23 20.30 -2.92
N ILE A 689 -26.04 20.73 -4.18
CA ILE A 689 -24.74 21.21 -4.64
C ILE A 689 -24.25 22.35 -3.74
N ARG A 690 -25.11 23.30 -3.37
CA ARG A 690 -24.73 24.39 -2.45
C ARG A 690 -24.41 23.88 -1.04
N LYS A 691 -25.16 22.89 -0.55
CA LYS A 691 -24.92 22.27 0.76
C LYS A 691 -23.55 21.57 0.81
N TYR A 692 -23.19 20.89 -0.26
CA TYR A 692 -21.95 20.13 -0.40
C TYR A 692 -20.85 20.89 -1.13
N ASN A 693 -21.06 22.17 -1.47
CA ASN A 693 -20.11 22.97 -2.24
C ASN A 693 -18.82 23.15 -1.43
N PRO A 694 -17.69 22.67 -1.92
CA PRO A 694 -16.43 22.79 -1.20
C PRO A 694 -15.81 24.21 -1.28
N THR A 695 -16.21 25.07 -2.23
CA THR A 695 -15.60 26.40 -2.45
C THR A 695 -16.15 27.51 -1.53
N LEU A 696 -15.37 28.57 -1.30
CA LEU A 696 -15.76 29.75 -0.50
C LEU A 696 -16.71 30.68 -1.20
N THR A 697 -16.51 30.90 -2.50
CA THR A 697 -17.47 31.63 -3.31
C THR A 697 -18.72 30.77 -3.39
N MET A 698 -19.73 31.12 -2.59
CA MET A 698 -21.08 30.68 -2.85
C MET A 698 -21.36 30.97 -4.32
N LEU A 699 -21.40 29.93 -5.16
CA LEU A 699 -22.03 30.04 -6.46
C LEU A 699 -23.47 30.44 -6.14
N ASN A 700 -23.78 31.74 -6.25
CA ASN A 700 -25.13 32.24 -6.00
C ASN A 700 -26.08 31.41 -6.87
N LYS A 701 -27.32 31.18 -6.41
CA LYS A 701 -28.28 30.30 -7.07
C LYS A 701 -28.45 30.65 -8.56
N ALA A 702 -28.34 31.93 -8.91
CA ALA A 702 -28.30 32.42 -10.28
C ALA A 702 -27.07 31.87 -11.05
N ASN A 703 -25.86 32.10 -10.52
CA ASN A 703 -24.60 31.65 -11.12
C ASN A 703 -24.55 30.14 -11.35
N LEU A 704 -24.95 29.32 -10.38
CA LEU A 704 -24.95 27.85 -10.54
C LEU A 704 -26.01 27.41 -11.56
N SER A 705 -27.19 28.03 -11.60
CA SER A 705 -28.23 27.68 -12.57
C SER A 705 -27.85 27.93 -14.03
N ASP A 706 -26.86 28.80 -14.24
CA ASP A 706 -26.31 29.15 -15.54
C ASP A 706 -25.09 28.31 -15.95
N GLN A 707 -24.65 27.36 -15.12
CA GLN A 707 -23.59 26.42 -15.43
C GLN A 707 -24.14 25.12 -16.08
N PRO A 708 -23.34 24.45 -16.93
CA PRO A 708 -23.61 23.08 -17.39
C PRO A 708 -23.74 22.07 -16.24
N MET A 709 -24.40 20.94 -16.51
CA MET A 709 -24.50 19.84 -15.55
C MET A 709 -23.12 19.23 -15.24
N SER A 710 -22.25 19.11 -16.25
CA SER A 710 -20.88 18.58 -16.07
C SER A 710 -20.06 19.42 -15.08
N VAL A 711 -20.16 20.75 -15.17
CA VAL A 711 -19.55 21.69 -14.20
C VAL A 711 -20.09 21.46 -12.80
N ALA A 712 -21.41 21.28 -12.66
CA ALA A 712 -22.05 21.08 -11.37
C ALA A 712 -21.60 19.77 -10.68
N VAL A 713 -21.41 18.70 -11.46
CA VAL A 713 -20.83 17.44 -10.96
C VAL A 713 -19.36 17.63 -10.57
N GLY A 714 -18.55 18.24 -11.44
CA GLY A 714 -17.12 18.45 -11.19
C GLY A 714 -16.82 19.25 -9.93
N VAL A 715 -17.58 20.32 -9.67
CA VAL A 715 -17.41 21.18 -8.48
C VAL A 715 -17.63 20.43 -7.16
N VAL A 716 -18.57 19.47 -7.11
CA VAL A 716 -18.89 18.76 -5.85
C VAL A 716 -18.08 17.48 -5.70
N THR A 717 -17.90 16.76 -6.81
CA THR A 717 -17.37 15.38 -6.78
C THR A 717 -15.89 15.30 -7.12
N GLY A 718 -15.40 16.19 -8.01
CA GLY A 718 -14.08 16.09 -8.60
C GLY A 718 -14.03 15.24 -9.89
N PHE A 719 -15.16 14.68 -10.35
CA PHE A 719 -15.23 13.94 -11.61
C PHE A 719 -15.24 14.88 -12.83
N ASP A 720 -14.63 14.42 -13.92
CA ASP A 720 -14.63 15.12 -15.22
C ASP A 720 -15.64 14.48 -16.19
N ASN A 721 -16.80 15.12 -16.31
CA ASN A 721 -17.84 14.77 -17.27
C ASN A 721 -17.83 15.68 -18.51
N SER A 722 -16.72 16.36 -18.83
CA SER A 722 -16.71 17.33 -19.94
C SER A 722 -17.02 16.69 -21.30
N GLU A 723 -16.70 15.40 -21.48
CA GLU A 723 -16.95 14.62 -22.70
C GLU A 723 -18.42 14.19 -22.90
N GLU A 724 -19.27 14.31 -21.87
CA GLU A 724 -20.69 13.96 -21.94
C GLU A 724 -21.50 15.06 -22.63
N GLU A 725 -21.91 14.83 -23.89
CA GLU A 725 -22.54 15.86 -24.74
C GLU A 725 -23.72 16.55 -24.06
N LEU A 726 -24.67 15.78 -23.52
CA LEU A 726 -25.88 16.34 -22.90
C LEU A 726 -25.55 17.16 -21.64
N MET A 727 -24.59 16.69 -20.85
CA MET A 727 -24.20 17.32 -19.58
C MET A 727 -23.41 18.60 -19.77
N SER A 728 -22.58 18.65 -20.81
CA SER A 728 -21.77 19.82 -21.18
C SER A 728 -22.53 20.86 -21.99
N LYS A 729 -23.49 20.45 -22.82
CA LYS A 729 -24.27 21.35 -23.69
C LYS A 729 -25.31 22.16 -22.94
N TYR A 730 -26.05 21.54 -22.01
CA TYR A 730 -27.21 22.17 -21.39
C TYR A 730 -26.96 22.65 -19.97
N LYS A 731 -27.23 23.94 -19.74
CA LYS A 731 -27.21 24.59 -18.42
C LYS A 731 -28.26 23.99 -17.48
N LEU A 732 -28.02 24.00 -16.18
CA LEU A 732 -28.95 23.50 -15.15
C LEU A 732 -30.37 24.11 -15.25
N LYS A 733 -30.50 25.38 -15.64
CA LYS A 733 -31.83 25.99 -15.91
C LYS A 733 -32.58 25.35 -17.08
N GLY A 734 -31.85 24.81 -18.06
CA GLY A 734 -32.37 24.08 -19.21
C GLY A 734 -32.93 22.71 -18.82
N TRP A 735 -32.27 22.02 -17.89
CA TRP A 735 -32.72 20.73 -17.33
C TRP A 735 -34.07 20.81 -16.59
N ARG A 736 -34.57 22.02 -16.29
CA ARG A 736 -35.93 22.21 -15.74
C ARG A 736 -37.02 22.18 -16.81
N LYS A 737 -36.66 22.28 -18.09
CA LYS A 737 -37.58 22.45 -19.22
C LYS A 737 -37.61 21.16 -20.05
N SER A 738 -38.78 20.54 -20.14
CA SER A 738 -38.97 19.23 -20.79
C SER A 738 -38.71 19.28 -22.30
N LYS A 739 -38.83 20.48 -22.89
CA LYS A 739 -38.50 20.76 -24.29
C LYS A 739 -37.00 20.77 -24.60
N ILE A 740 -36.14 20.83 -23.58
CA ILE A 740 -34.67 20.86 -23.74
C ILE A 740 -34.09 19.50 -23.34
N VAL A 741 -34.42 19.02 -22.15
CA VAL A 741 -34.09 17.67 -21.67
C VAL A 741 -35.38 17.02 -21.23
N THR A 742 -35.68 15.81 -21.73
CA THR A 742 -36.97 15.17 -21.46
C THR A 742 -37.14 14.84 -19.98
N ASN A 743 -38.39 14.81 -19.51
CA ASN A 743 -38.68 14.49 -18.11
C ASN A 743 -38.14 13.11 -17.71
N GLU A 744 -38.24 12.13 -18.61
CA GLU A 744 -37.73 10.77 -18.43
C GLU A 744 -36.20 10.76 -18.29
N THR A 745 -35.48 11.49 -19.15
CA THR A 745 -34.02 11.59 -19.07
C THR A 745 -33.56 12.19 -17.73
N VAL A 746 -34.20 13.27 -17.26
CA VAL A 746 -33.90 13.87 -15.95
C VAL A 746 -34.24 12.91 -14.80
N ARG A 747 -35.36 12.19 -14.91
CA ARG A 747 -35.77 11.20 -13.91
C ARG A 747 -34.76 10.06 -13.80
N ASN A 748 -34.33 9.51 -14.94
CA ASN A 748 -33.36 8.41 -14.99
C ASN A 748 -31.99 8.84 -14.48
N TYR A 749 -31.53 10.05 -14.84
CA TYR A 749 -30.30 10.63 -14.30
C TYR A 749 -30.30 10.69 -12.76
N PHE A 750 -31.37 11.20 -12.15
CA PHE A 750 -31.44 11.26 -10.67
C PHE A 750 -31.69 9.90 -10.01
N LYS A 751 -32.34 8.94 -10.69
CA LYS A 751 -32.43 7.55 -10.22
C LYS A 751 -31.05 6.89 -10.15
N ASN A 752 -30.15 7.18 -11.11
CA ASN A 752 -28.81 6.61 -11.15
C ASN A 752 -28.00 6.88 -9.86
N TYR A 753 -28.24 8.01 -9.17
CA TYR A 753 -27.57 8.30 -7.89
C TYR A 753 -27.82 7.25 -6.80
N LYS A 754 -28.93 6.50 -6.85
CA LYS A 754 -29.14 5.32 -5.98
C LYS A 754 -28.11 4.25 -6.28
N THR A 755 -28.00 3.87 -7.54
CA THR A 755 -27.04 2.89 -8.04
C THR A 755 -25.61 3.29 -7.67
N LEU A 756 -25.26 4.57 -7.80
CA LEU A 756 -23.93 5.06 -7.41
C LEU A 756 -23.70 4.96 -5.89
N ALA A 757 -24.69 5.30 -5.07
CA ALA A 757 -24.59 5.17 -3.61
C ALA A 757 -24.47 3.69 -3.17
N ASP A 758 -25.21 2.79 -3.82
CA ASP A 758 -25.15 1.35 -3.59
C ASP A 758 -23.80 0.77 -4.03
N ARG A 759 -23.25 1.22 -5.17
CA ARG A 759 -21.90 0.87 -5.64
C ARG A 759 -20.84 1.25 -4.59
N LEU A 760 -20.89 2.47 -4.05
CA LEU A 760 -19.99 2.91 -2.98
C LEU A 760 -20.20 2.08 -1.69
N LEU A 761 -21.41 1.64 -1.38
CA LEU A 761 -21.60 0.77 -0.22
C LEU A 761 -20.96 -0.62 -0.44
N ALA A 762 -21.21 -1.22 -1.60
CA ALA A 762 -20.74 -2.56 -1.93
C ALA A 762 -19.21 -2.64 -2.06
N HIS A 763 -18.56 -1.60 -2.60
CA HIS A 763 -17.12 -1.62 -2.89
C HIS A 763 -16.24 -1.02 -1.77
N ARG A 764 -16.79 -0.67 -0.60
CA ARG A 764 -16.00 -0.07 0.49
C ARG A 764 -14.82 -0.93 0.96
N LYS A 765 -14.98 -2.25 0.90
CA LYS A 765 -13.96 -3.24 1.30
C LYS A 765 -13.29 -3.93 0.11
N ASP A 766 -13.63 -3.53 -1.12
CA ASP A 766 -13.10 -4.16 -2.32
C ASP A 766 -11.62 -3.79 -2.52
N PRO A 767 -10.69 -4.78 -2.54
CA PRO A 767 -9.28 -4.53 -2.83
C PRO A 767 -9.01 -3.88 -4.18
N ALA A 768 -9.93 -4.00 -5.15
CA ALA A 768 -9.79 -3.40 -6.47
C ALA A 768 -10.11 -1.90 -6.55
N VAL A 769 -10.61 -1.32 -5.45
CA VAL A 769 -10.92 0.11 -5.33
C VAL A 769 -10.13 0.72 -4.17
N LYS A 770 -9.84 -0.08 -3.14
CA LYS A 770 -9.14 0.32 -1.93
C LYS A 770 -7.62 0.27 -2.13
N ILE A 771 -6.94 1.38 -1.86
CA ILE A 771 -5.48 1.49 -1.90
C ILE A 771 -4.98 1.70 -0.46
N GLN A 772 -4.00 0.89 -0.04
CA GLN A 772 -3.31 1.07 1.24
C GLN A 772 -1.93 1.68 1.00
N GLN A 773 -1.62 2.78 1.67
CA GLN A 773 -0.30 3.40 1.66
C GLN A 773 0.13 3.67 3.10
N ASN A 774 1.12 2.93 3.61
CA ASN A 774 1.72 3.19 4.93
C ASN A 774 0.70 3.36 6.08
N GLY A 775 -0.33 2.50 6.08
CA GLY A 775 -1.42 2.54 7.08
C GLY A 775 -2.50 3.58 6.82
N GLN A 776 -2.45 4.31 5.71
CA GLN A 776 -3.51 5.19 5.22
C GLN A 776 -4.33 4.53 4.11
N THR A 777 -5.65 4.72 4.15
CA THR A 777 -6.56 4.23 3.12
C THR A 777 -6.92 5.34 2.14
N PHE A 778 -6.80 5.04 0.86
CA PHE A 778 -7.38 5.81 -0.23
C PHE A 778 -8.31 4.93 -1.06
N TYR A 779 -9.16 5.55 -1.86
CA TYR A 779 -10.03 4.90 -2.82
C TYR A 779 -9.84 5.50 -4.20
N TRP A 780 -9.59 4.64 -5.19
CA TRP A 780 -9.64 5.02 -6.61
C TRP A 780 -11.05 4.80 -7.14
N LEU A 781 -11.77 5.89 -7.39
CA LEU A 781 -13.12 5.85 -7.94
C LEU A 781 -13.06 6.29 -9.41
N ASN A 782 -13.18 5.34 -10.32
CA ASN A 782 -13.19 5.59 -11.77
C ASN A 782 -14.60 5.93 -12.29
N GLU A 783 -14.78 5.89 -13.61
CA GLU A 783 -16.05 6.21 -14.29
C GLU A 783 -17.24 5.37 -13.82
N TYR A 784 -17.01 4.17 -13.26
CA TYR A 784 -18.07 3.34 -12.68
C TYR A 784 -18.80 4.00 -11.50
N PHE A 785 -18.15 4.95 -10.81
CA PHE A 785 -18.70 5.69 -9.67
C PHE A 785 -19.08 7.13 -10.04
N MET A 786 -18.94 7.50 -11.31
CA MET A 786 -19.15 8.85 -11.82
C MET A 786 -20.64 9.10 -12.16
N PRO A 787 -21.19 10.29 -11.86
CA PRO A 787 -22.55 10.64 -12.25
C PRO A 787 -22.69 10.87 -13.77
N THR A 788 -23.01 9.81 -14.50
CA THR A 788 -23.24 9.81 -15.95
C THR A 788 -24.73 9.74 -16.31
N MET A 789 -25.05 9.94 -17.60
CA MET A 789 -26.43 9.84 -18.11
C MET A 789 -27.02 8.44 -17.98
N MET A 790 -26.19 7.43 -18.16
CA MET A 790 -26.54 6.02 -18.02
C MET A 790 -25.52 5.33 -17.10
N PRO A 791 -25.93 4.32 -16.32
CA PRO A 791 -24.99 3.55 -15.51
C PRO A 791 -23.87 2.96 -16.38
N VAL A 792 -22.62 3.20 -15.99
CA VAL A 792 -21.46 2.57 -16.62
C VAL A 792 -21.37 1.12 -16.12
N GLU A 793 -21.01 0.18 -17.01
CA GLU A 793 -20.78 -1.22 -16.66
C GLU A 793 -19.58 -1.38 -15.72
N GLN A 794 -19.60 -2.42 -14.90
CA GLN A 794 -18.49 -2.68 -13.98
C GLN A 794 -17.25 -3.08 -14.79
N PRO A 795 -16.12 -2.37 -14.62
CA PRO A 795 -14.89 -2.76 -15.31
C PRO A 795 -14.37 -4.08 -14.76
N GLU A 796 -13.60 -4.80 -15.57
CA GLU A 796 -12.78 -5.91 -15.07
C GLU A 796 -11.75 -5.36 -14.10
N TYR A 797 -11.96 -5.66 -12.81
CA TYR A 797 -11.08 -5.26 -11.75
C TYR A 797 -9.83 -6.13 -11.75
N THR A 798 -8.68 -5.54 -12.12
CA THR A 798 -7.38 -6.09 -11.76
C THR A 798 -7.09 -5.71 -10.30
N LYS A 799 -6.80 -6.71 -9.45
CA LYS A 799 -6.45 -6.46 -8.04
C LYS A 799 -5.30 -5.44 -7.98
N HIS A 800 -5.43 -4.46 -7.08
CA HIS A 800 -4.38 -3.47 -6.79
C HIS A 800 -3.20 -4.11 -6.08
#